data_AF-A0AAD8LLK2-F1
#
_entry.id   AF-A0AAD8LLK2-F1
#
_cell.length_a   1.000
_cell.length_b   1.000
_cell.length_c   1.000
_cell.angle_alpha   90.00
_cell.angle_beta   90.00
_cell.angle_gamma   90.00
#
_symmetry.space_group_name_H-M   'P 1'
#
loop_
_entity.id
_entity.type
_entity.pdbx_description
1 polymer ?
#
loop_
_entity_poly.entity_id
_entity_poly.type
_entity_poly.pdbx_seq_one_letter_code
_entity_poly.pdbx_strand_id
1 'polypeptide(L)'
;MACSTQHRFKDHEYKNWLKTTLSLQLLRSGLVNFLENETNDFHSQLLRTLKGEICKVKCNTKNCGSQGIKPPLTCPACSKWKNEILSNHSNKNGTIYWNNCKPHLWHAEKWEVAKVYMPRGNKDHTKANAFDISAFLNFMKFCKHFEKIVKGNVLDKVTSVRNQMMHSAEMKVTTQDMEMHIKKILDLVQHLKNQAQIPDLEQLEKEIIELWKTELNVVLEGAQLESTGGNSISRIMDKQKLHDLEQQVLKEKIEALGLRLEENKDLLVNQEEHSKLKEFLDNNKDLLEQLNPQLAKLDFLVQKVNQHDERLIELEKKTEEPIFSVLPVRFKNHLNELAQKNKWPLPEFSEERHPLGYKGVVLVNGVKYTGLKVLPKVVAAHQEVAMIAIEHLTAEGCLLPDPDTSQSETSSTSAAAPLFFSCVTVKLNTEVSLPEGCSEKEEAVEVAYGRLASMFGLQDAVSGASKQMVLDFFSTSGFSEPEEVWQTTDDRKLKCKLKMSGPFKFQNQDGASKKQQAQHEAAKEALTRLAGVLGWDSVCETGNYKGKLQELLVKQGHETPTYDTLPGGNGSLGDKNHPAPSVSIVESCKDKEVSTASPSERPAAPPPERSTLQPTKVEVAKPEAAAAQLFLASVTVTLKKVIDPPEVHSEEEEAIQAAYRNLALKFGLTDSVPDVPVKKMVVDYFTKCGFKEPDEFCEPTGDNKFKCKLDISGEFRFHSQDGVTKKQQAQHEAAKEALTRLAGVLGWDSVCKTGNYKGKLQELLVKQGHETPTYDTLPGGNGSLGDKNHPASLSTCVDSAKLETSATTGASETTGASETTGASAAAVSVTPATRPEDYSLAPKDKKPRIESPKLQSVLETFLLVPPQVMNQLSVETVCVWRVSVDVTNFTIKTQEGYKSKKEARHMSYLKLGTAMGLCGSNVDVTNAIAIVKEHFKKNSSLNLLTEDSQANELQAKFICLLTVKSYKFLFRGEGSDEHAAKREACKAALSQLAELFEWGLAAKVVSYGDAEGRLTQLLQEHHQEPPSFECVETLHTATLHLQFNTFSICSRGMKHTTKKSAQSEVSVRLLGLLGEKGDCSIPVRNQVQEWFAKKGFPIPEYKDTEESGAKVTFSANIDCTHTDSQPSLELAEEKLKEELLGRIRYIVEDDLEQGLPR
;
A
#
# COMPACT_ATOMS: atom_id res chain seq x y z
N MET A 1 -25.69 -38.54 -5.59
CA MET A 1 -25.45 -37.86 -4.29
C MET A 1 -24.19 -38.36 -3.59
N ALA A 2 -24.01 -39.67 -3.33
CA ALA A 2 -22.97 -40.19 -2.43
C ALA A 2 -21.47 -39.93 -2.76
N CYS A 3 -21.12 -39.35 -3.92
CA CYS A 3 -19.73 -39.23 -4.38
C CYS A 3 -19.00 -37.97 -3.86
N SER A 4 -19.72 -36.87 -3.56
CA SER A 4 -19.11 -35.58 -3.16
C SER A 4 -18.41 -35.66 -1.80
N THR A 5 -19.09 -36.25 -0.82
CA THR A 5 -18.73 -36.26 0.61
C THR A 5 -17.42 -36.99 0.93
N GLN A 6 -16.80 -37.69 -0.03
CA GLN A 6 -15.56 -38.45 0.20
C GLN A 6 -14.28 -37.71 -0.24
N HIS A 7 -14.34 -36.68 -1.09
CA HIS A 7 -13.10 -36.11 -1.64
C HIS A 7 -12.32 -35.28 -0.63
N ARG A 8 -12.98 -34.39 0.12
CA ARG A 8 -12.33 -33.52 1.13
C ARG A 8 -11.65 -34.29 2.27
N PHE A 9 -12.11 -35.51 2.60
CA PHE A 9 -11.48 -36.35 3.62
C PHE A 9 -10.22 -37.08 3.13
N LYS A 10 -9.83 -36.93 1.86
CA LYS A 10 -8.47 -37.28 1.42
C LYS A 10 -7.44 -36.29 1.94
N ASP A 11 -7.80 -35.01 2.08
CA ASP A 11 -6.93 -33.97 2.61
C ASP A 11 -6.73 -34.19 4.13
N HIS A 12 -5.47 -34.35 4.53
CA HIS A 12 -5.10 -34.60 5.93
C HIS A 12 -5.16 -33.33 6.78
N GLU A 13 -4.89 -32.16 6.20
CA GLU A 13 -4.93 -30.89 6.91
C GLU A 13 -6.38 -30.41 7.13
N TYR A 14 -7.28 -30.72 6.19
CA TYR A 14 -8.72 -30.55 6.39
C TYR A 14 -9.25 -31.45 7.51
N LYS A 15 -8.87 -32.74 7.52
CA LYS A 15 -9.22 -33.66 8.64
C LYS A 15 -8.70 -33.15 9.98
N ASN A 16 -7.51 -32.57 10.02
CA ASN A 16 -6.92 -31.98 11.23
C ASN A 16 -7.66 -30.71 11.70
N TRP A 17 -8.03 -29.81 10.79
CA TRP A 17 -8.88 -28.65 11.08
C TRP A 17 -10.24 -29.09 11.63
N LEU A 18 -10.87 -30.08 10.99
CA LEU A 18 -12.16 -30.61 11.39
C LEU A 18 -12.07 -31.30 12.76
N LYS A 19 -11.10 -32.20 13.00
CA LYS A 19 -10.85 -32.81 14.33
C LYS A 19 -10.70 -31.73 15.42
N THR A 20 -9.96 -30.66 15.14
CA THR A 20 -9.75 -29.57 16.12
C THR A 20 -11.03 -28.78 16.39
N THR A 21 -11.80 -28.46 15.35
CA THR A 21 -13.01 -27.65 15.48
C THR A 21 -14.17 -28.46 16.07
N LEU A 22 -14.27 -29.74 15.75
CA LEU A 22 -15.14 -30.70 16.46
C LEU A 22 -14.74 -30.85 17.94
N SER A 23 -13.45 -30.82 18.29
CA SER A 23 -13.01 -30.84 19.70
C SER A 23 -13.48 -29.59 20.47
N LEU A 24 -13.54 -28.43 19.80
CA LEU A 24 -14.15 -27.21 20.37
C LEU A 24 -15.67 -27.35 20.51
N GLN A 25 -16.35 -28.05 19.59
CA GLN A 25 -17.79 -28.30 19.62
C GLN A 25 -18.20 -29.26 20.75
N LEU A 26 -17.37 -30.29 21.00
CA LEU A 26 -17.49 -31.15 22.18
C LEU A 26 -17.27 -30.34 23.46
N LEU A 27 -16.19 -29.54 23.53
CA LEU A 27 -15.92 -28.67 24.68
C LEU A 27 -17.11 -27.73 24.97
N ARG A 28 -17.68 -27.08 23.95
CA ARG A 28 -18.88 -26.25 24.10
C ARG A 28 -20.01 -27.03 24.74
N SER A 29 -20.24 -28.25 24.27
CA SER A 29 -21.36 -29.09 24.69
C SER A 29 -21.22 -29.59 26.13
N GLY A 30 -20.02 -30.03 26.54
CA GLY A 30 -19.75 -30.41 27.93
C GLY A 30 -19.75 -29.24 28.93
N LEU A 31 -19.48 -28.01 28.46
CA LEU A 31 -19.58 -26.80 29.28
C LEU A 31 -21.02 -26.31 29.53
N VAL A 32 -22.03 -26.82 28.79
CA VAL A 32 -23.43 -26.37 28.90
C VAL A 32 -23.96 -26.48 30.33
N ASN A 33 -23.90 -27.68 30.92
CA ASN A 33 -24.50 -27.94 32.24
C ASN A 33 -23.79 -27.13 33.34
N PHE A 34 -22.46 -27.09 33.30
CA PHE A 34 -21.63 -26.30 34.20
C PHE A 34 -21.99 -24.81 34.14
N LEU A 35 -22.04 -24.22 32.94
CA LEU A 35 -22.33 -22.79 32.79
C LEU A 35 -23.80 -22.47 33.09
N GLU A 36 -24.76 -23.33 32.76
CA GLU A 36 -26.18 -23.15 33.11
C GLU A 36 -26.37 -23.07 34.64
N ASN A 37 -25.59 -23.83 35.41
CA ASN A 37 -25.55 -23.81 36.88
C ASN A 37 -24.79 -22.58 37.43
N GLU A 38 -23.53 -22.35 37.04
CA GLU A 38 -22.73 -21.23 37.56
C GLU A 38 -23.37 -19.86 37.22
N THR A 39 -24.00 -19.72 36.05
CA THR A 39 -24.75 -18.52 35.68
C THR A 39 -25.98 -18.32 36.58
N ASN A 40 -26.58 -19.42 37.06
CA ASN A 40 -27.72 -19.38 37.97
C ASN A 40 -27.30 -18.86 39.35
N ASP A 41 -26.18 -19.33 39.86
CA ASP A 41 -25.69 -18.98 41.19
C ASP A 41 -25.09 -17.57 41.21
N PHE A 42 -24.38 -17.18 40.16
CA PHE A 42 -23.96 -15.79 39.94
C PHE A 42 -25.15 -14.83 39.85
N HIS A 43 -26.20 -15.18 39.08
CA HIS A 43 -27.42 -14.37 38.99
C HIS A 43 -28.17 -14.30 40.34
N SER A 44 -28.22 -15.41 41.08
CA SER A 44 -28.79 -15.48 42.43
C SER A 44 -27.97 -14.70 43.46
N GLN A 45 -26.66 -14.51 43.26
CA GLN A 45 -25.85 -13.58 44.05
C GLN A 45 -26.20 -12.13 43.71
N LEU A 46 -26.24 -11.75 42.42
CA LEU A 46 -26.60 -10.41 41.97
C LEU A 46 -28.00 -9.99 42.47
N LEU A 47 -28.99 -10.89 42.38
CA LEU A 47 -30.35 -10.67 42.88
C LEU A 47 -30.39 -10.34 44.37
N ARG A 48 -29.58 -11.03 45.19
CA ARG A 48 -29.46 -10.78 46.63
C ARG A 48 -28.80 -9.42 46.90
N THR A 49 -27.68 -9.11 46.24
CA THR A 49 -26.98 -7.81 46.37
C THR A 49 -27.88 -6.65 45.98
N LEU A 50 -28.62 -6.78 44.87
CA LEU A 50 -29.48 -5.74 44.30
C LEU A 50 -30.91 -5.75 44.86
N LYS A 51 -31.22 -6.61 45.83
CA LYS A 51 -32.54 -6.76 46.47
C LYS A 51 -33.70 -6.92 45.47
N GLY A 52 -33.45 -7.56 44.33
CA GLY A 52 -34.45 -7.80 43.29
C GLY A 52 -34.97 -6.55 42.55
N GLU A 53 -34.21 -5.45 42.46
CA GLU A 53 -34.60 -4.22 41.75
C GLU A 53 -35.13 -4.46 40.32
N ILE A 54 -36.37 -4.02 40.02
CA ILE A 54 -37.10 -4.34 38.77
C ILE A 54 -37.18 -3.13 37.82
N CYS A 55 -36.91 -3.35 36.53
CA CYS A 55 -37.07 -2.33 35.50
C CYS A 55 -38.55 -2.08 35.10
N LYS A 56 -39.23 -1.20 35.83
CA LYS A 56 -40.60 -0.75 35.49
C LYS A 56 -40.71 -0.03 34.13
N VAL A 57 -39.61 0.49 33.59
CA VAL A 57 -39.54 1.34 32.38
C VAL A 57 -39.33 0.54 31.08
N LYS A 58 -39.08 -0.78 31.16
CA LYS A 58 -38.75 -1.64 30.01
C LYS A 58 -37.56 -1.11 29.16
N CYS A 59 -36.51 -0.65 29.84
CA CYS A 59 -35.30 -0.11 29.22
C CYS A 59 -34.69 -1.06 28.18
N ASN A 60 -34.28 -0.52 27.04
CA ASN A 60 -33.74 -1.26 25.91
C ASN A 60 -32.47 -0.57 25.35
N THR A 61 -31.82 -1.24 24.42
CA THR A 61 -30.48 -0.91 23.90
C THR A 61 -30.52 -0.27 22.51
N LYS A 62 -31.68 0.21 22.05
CA LYS A 62 -31.83 0.91 20.75
C LYS A 62 -30.96 2.18 20.63
N ASN A 63 -30.58 2.78 21.76
CA ASN A 63 -29.82 4.03 21.81
C ASN A 63 -28.29 3.82 21.93
N CYS A 64 -27.79 2.58 21.86
CA CYS A 64 -26.36 2.25 22.06
C CYS A 64 -25.43 2.59 20.88
N GLY A 65 -25.89 3.41 19.92
CA GLY A 65 -25.18 3.73 18.68
C GLY A 65 -25.19 2.58 17.66
N SER A 66 -24.72 2.84 16.44
CA SER A 66 -24.71 1.89 15.31
C SER A 66 -23.98 0.58 15.61
N GLN A 67 -22.82 0.65 16.28
CA GLN A 67 -22.04 -0.51 16.70
C GLN A 67 -22.52 -1.13 18.03
N GLY A 68 -23.48 -0.51 18.74
CA GLY A 68 -24.02 -1.04 20.00
C GLY A 68 -23.11 -0.95 21.24
N ILE A 69 -21.94 -0.31 21.11
CA ILE A 69 -20.90 -0.23 22.15
C ILE A 69 -21.17 0.90 23.17
N LYS A 70 -21.99 1.91 22.83
CA LYS A 70 -22.28 3.02 23.77
C LYS A 70 -23.20 2.50 24.90
N PRO A 71 -22.92 2.79 26.18
CA PRO A 71 -23.75 2.29 27.28
C PRO A 71 -25.22 2.75 27.17
N PRO A 72 -26.21 1.88 27.48
CA PRO A 72 -27.61 2.24 27.37
C PRO A 72 -28.01 3.31 28.38
N LEU A 73 -28.85 4.25 27.93
CA LEU A 73 -29.60 5.14 28.82
C LEU A 73 -30.57 4.29 29.64
N THR A 74 -30.31 4.19 30.93
CA THR A 74 -30.96 3.24 31.85
C THR A 74 -31.73 3.99 32.92
N CYS A 75 -32.88 3.44 33.34
CA CYS A 75 -33.58 3.90 34.54
C CYS A 75 -32.79 3.52 35.81
N PRO A 76 -33.05 4.14 36.98
CA PRO A 76 -32.25 3.93 38.19
C PRO A 76 -32.04 2.45 38.58
N ALA A 77 -33.07 1.60 38.43
CA ALA A 77 -32.96 0.15 38.67
C ALA A 77 -31.97 -0.51 37.70
N CYS A 78 -32.10 -0.28 36.38
CA CYS A 78 -31.15 -0.79 35.40
C CYS A 78 -29.74 -0.18 35.56
N SER A 79 -29.60 1.04 36.09
CA SER A 79 -28.30 1.63 36.37
C SER A 79 -27.61 0.94 37.56
N LYS A 80 -28.37 0.55 38.61
CA LYS A 80 -27.84 -0.31 39.69
C LYS A 80 -27.36 -1.66 39.15
N TRP A 81 -28.20 -2.34 38.35
CA TRP A 81 -27.82 -3.59 37.68
C TRP A 81 -26.56 -3.43 36.82
N LYS A 82 -26.54 -2.44 35.92
CA LYS A 82 -25.38 -2.13 35.07
C LYS A 82 -24.11 -1.96 35.90
N ASN A 83 -24.17 -1.16 36.97
CA ASN A 83 -23.00 -0.87 37.79
C ASN A 83 -22.47 -2.10 38.54
N GLU A 84 -23.35 -3.00 38.99
CA GLU A 84 -22.96 -4.24 39.68
C GLU A 84 -22.50 -5.34 38.72
N ILE A 85 -23.05 -5.41 37.49
CA ILE A 85 -22.49 -6.27 36.44
C ILE A 85 -21.07 -5.79 36.07
N LEU A 86 -20.87 -4.46 35.98
CA LEU A 86 -19.55 -3.86 35.72
C LEU A 86 -18.59 -4.00 36.91
N SER A 87 -19.05 -3.98 38.16
CA SER A 87 -18.21 -4.25 39.34
C SER A 87 -17.66 -5.68 39.31
N ASN A 88 -18.44 -6.63 38.78
CA ASN A 88 -18.06 -8.02 38.55
C ASN A 88 -17.32 -8.27 37.21
N HIS A 89 -17.07 -7.24 36.40
CA HIS A 89 -16.32 -7.32 35.14
C HIS A 89 -14.79 -7.20 35.39
N SER A 90 -14.00 -8.13 34.86
CA SER A 90 -12.53 -8.12 34.95
C SER A 90 -11.90 -7.20 33.91
N ASN A 91 -12.49 -7.13 32.71
CA ASN A 91 -12.02 -6.27 31.62
C ASN A 91 -12.55 -4.85 31.78
N LYS A 92 -11.81 -3.98 32.48
CA LYS A 92 -12.24 -2.61 32.84
C LYS A 92 -12.20 -1.62 31.67
N ASN A 93 -11.32 -1.83 30.70
CA ASN A 93 -11.06 -0.89 29.60
C ASN A 93 -11.53 -1.41 28.23
N GLY A 94 -12.12 -2.61 28.17
CA GLY A 94 -12.51 -3.28 26.94
C GLY A 94 -13.90 -2.91 26.41
N THR A 95 -14.11 -3.22 25.13
CA THR A 95 -15.38 -3.08 24.43
C THR A 95 -16.47 -3.97 25.04
N ILE A 96 -17.64 -3.39 25.35
CA ILE A 96 -18.82 -4.10 25.84
C ILE A 96 -19.96 -3.93 24.83
N TYR A 97 -20.48 -5.04 24.32
CA TYR A 97 -21.52 -5.08 23.29
C TYR A 97 -22.92 -5.02 23.91
N TRP A 98 -23.31 -3.83 24.38
CA TRP A 98 -24.60 -3.63 25.06
C TRP A 98 -25.81 -4.00 24.18
N ASN A 99 -25.70 -3.93 22.86
CA ASN A 99 -26.72 -4.39 21.91
C ASN A 99 -27.03 -5.90 21.98
N ASN A 100 -26.17 -6.73 22.58
CA ASN A 100 -26.51 -8.11 22.92
C ASN A 100 -27.65 -8.17 23.96
N CYS A 101 -27.72 -7.20 24.88
CA CYS A 101 -28.50 -7.31 26.11
C CYS A 101 -29.86 -6.62 26.04
N LYS A 102 -30.80 -7.09 26.87
CA LYS A 102 -32.10 -6.47 27.13
C LYS A 102 -32.16 -6.01 28.60
N PRO A 103 -31.73 -4.77 28.94
CA PRO A 103 -31.52 -4.35 30.34
C PRO A 103 -32.71 -4.49 31.30
N HIS A 104 -33.94 -4.52 30.78
CA HIS A 104 -35.12 -4.77 31.60
C HIS A 104 -35.26 -6.22 32.08
N LEU A 105 -34.66 -7.18 31.36
CA LEU A 105 -34.69 -8.60 31.69
C LEU A 105 -33.58 -9.04 32.66
N TRP A 106 -32.58 -8.20 32.96
CA TRP A 106 -31.48 -8.55 33.88
C TRP A 106 -31.93 -9.07 35.25
N HIS A 107 -33.11 -8.70 35.72
CA HIS A 107 -33.68 -9.18 36.99
C HIS A 107 -34.36 -10.57 36.92
N ALA A 108 -34.59 -11.11 35.72
CA ALA A 108 -35.32 -12.37 35.50
C ALA A 108 -34.51 -13.38 34.67
N GLU A 109 -33.81 -12.91 33.65
CA GLU A 109 -33.11 -13.74 32.66
C GLU A 109 -31.60 -13.74 32.93
N LYS A 110 -31.09 -14.78 33.58
CA LYS A 110 -29.66 -14.93 33.91
C LYS A 110 -28.73 -14.81 32.69
N TRP A 111 -29.17 -15.31 31.53
CA TRP A 111 -28.41 -15.22 30.27
C TRP A 111 -28.37 -13.79 29.69
N GLU A 112 -29.35 -12.92 29.96
CA GLU A 112 -29.27 -11.50 29.55
C GLU A 112 -28.21 -10.72 30.35
N VAL A 113 -27.82 -11.21 31.54
CA VAL A 113 -26.66 -10.71 32.29
C VAL A 113 -25.35 -11.26 31.73
N ALA A 114 -25.27 -12.58 31.48
CA ALA A 114 -24.06 -13.22 30.93
C ALA A 114 -23.60 -12.59 29.59
N LYS A 115 -24.55 -12.15 28.76
CA LYS A 115 -24.29 -11.44 27.49
C LYS A 115 -23.44 -10.16 27.58
N VAL A 116 -23.37 -9.51 28.75
CA VAL A 116 -22.54 -8.31 28.93
C VAL A 116 -21.05 -8.63 28.79
N TYR A 117 -20.66 -9.87 29.13
CA TYR A 117 -19.30 -10.38 29.08
C TYR A 117 -18.95 -11.06 27.73
N MET A 118 -19.89 -11.11 26.78
CA MET A 118 -19.80 -11.89 25.54
C MET A 118 -19.51 -11.01 24.31
N PRO A 119 -18.87 -11.56 23.26
CA PRO A 119 -18.68 -10.86 21.99
C PRO A 119 -20.02 -10.53 21.30
N ARG A 120 -19.96 -9.63 20.30
CA ARG A 120 -21.06 -9.25 19.42
C ARG A 120 -21.75 -10.48 18.82
N GLY A 121 -23.06 -10.37 18.57
CA GLY A 121 -23.88 -11.37 17.87
C GLY A 121 -24.86 -12.10 18.80
N ASN A 122 -24.61 -12.09 20.11
CA ASN A 122 -25.35 -12.86 21.11
C ASN A 122 -26.72 -12.28 21.50
N LYS A 123 -27.30 -11.41 20.67
CA LYS A 123 -28.52 -10.64 20.96
C LYS A 123 -29.77 -11.50 21.14
N ASP A 124 -29.98 -12.43 20.24
CA ASP A 124 -31.24 -13.17 20.12
C ASP A 124 -31.19 -14.55 20.81
N HIS A 125 -30.02 -14.94 21.35
CA HIS A 125 -29.83 -16.12 22.19
C HIS A 125 -30.48 -15.96 23.58
N THR A 126 -31.00 -17.04 24.18
CA THR A 126 -31.72 -16.98 25.48
C THR A 126 -31.40 -18.13 26.45
N LYS A 127 -30.61 -19.13 26.02
CA LYS A 127 -30.33 -20.37 26.76
C LYS A 127 -28.94 -20.89 26.41
N ALA A 128 -28.27 -21.62 27.31
CA ALA A 128 -26.91 -22.14 27.13
C ALA A 128 -26.64 -22.70 25.72
N ASN A 129 -27.51 -23.59 25.23
CA ASN A 129 -27.34 -24.27 23.94
C ASN A 129 -27.34 -23.36 22.70
N ALA A 130 -27.73 -22.09 22.82
CA ALA A 130 -27.68 -21.11 21.72
C ALA A 130 -26.36 -20.33 21.62
N PHE A 131 -25.51 -20.37 22.65
CA PHE A 131 -24.24 -19.64 22.68
C PHE A 131 -23.10 -20.47 22.07
N ASP A 132 -22.19 -19.84 21.34
CA ASP A 132 -21.03 -20.51 20.76
C ASP A 132 -19.90 -20.69 21.80
N ILE A 133 -18.86 -21.44 21.43
CA ILE A 133 -17.68 -21.63 22.31
C ILE A 133 -16.97 -20.29 22.59
N SER A 134 -17.01 -19.30 21.69
CA SER A 134 -16.44 -17.97 21.94
C SER A 134 -17.19 -17.26 23.06
N ALA A 135 -18.52 -17.27 23.06
CA ALA A 135 -19.34 -16.66 24.11
C ALA A 135 -19.04 -17.28 25.49
N PHE A 136 -18.94 -18.61 25.57
CA PHE A 136 -18.58 -19.31 26.80
C PHE A 136 -17.17 -18.95 27.31
N LEU A 137 -16.15 -18.99 26.44
CA LEU A 137 -14.78 -18.63 26.83
C LEU A 137 -14.64 -17.17 27.28
N ASN A 138 -15.29 -16.22 26.59
CA ASN A 138 -15.26 -14.81 26.95
C ASN A 138 -16.00 -14.53 28.27
N PHE A 139 -17.16 -15.17 28.49
CA PHE A 139 -17.91 -15.03 29.73
C PHE A 139 -17.11 -15.55 30.94
N MET A 140 -16.51 -16.74 30.85
CA MET A 140 -15.61 -17.26 31.89
C MET A 140 -14.37 -16.38 32.11
N LYS A 141 -13.82 -15.77 31.05
CA LYS A 141 -12.63 -14.92 31.14
C LYS A 141 -12.90 -13.56 31.79
N PHE A 142 -14.07 -12.98 31.54
CA PHE A 142 -14.36 -11.59 31.93
C PHE A 142 -15.30 -11.45 33.15
N CYS A 143 -15.97 -12.51 33.59
CA CYS A 143 -16.75 -12.50 34.83
C CYS A 143 -15.94 -13.05 36.01
N LYS A 144 -15.76 -12.22 37.06
CA LYS A 144 -14.97 -12.55 38.27
C LYS A 144 -15.49 -13.75 39.06
N HIS A 145 -16.73 -14.18 38.80
CA HIS A 145 -17.29 -15.42 39.36
C HIS A 145 -16.40 -16.62 39.01
N PHE A 146 -15.96 -16.73 37.76
CA PHE A 146 -15.17 -17.86 37.26
C PHE A 146 -13.67 -17.75 37.55
N GLU A 147 -13.16 -16.58 37.94
CA GLU A 147 -11.73 -16.35 38.25
C GLU A 147 -11.22 -17.26 39.38
N LYS A 148 -12.12 -17.73 40.24
CA LYS A 148 -11.85 -18.72 41.31
C LYS A 148 -11.78 -20.16 40.81
N ILE A 149 -12.39 -20.47 39.66
CA ILE A 149 -12.57 -21.82 39.11
C ILE A 149 -11.56 -22.08 37.98
N VAL A 150 -11.29 -21.08 37.15
CA VAL A 150 -10.39 -21.17 36.00
C VAL A 150 -9.63 -19.87 35.78
N LYS A 151 -8.31 -19.99 35.60
CA LYS A 151 -7.43 -18.83 35.37
C LYS A 151 -7.52 -18.37 33.91
N GLY A 152 -7.59 -17.06 33.70
CA GLY A 152 -7.74 -16.45 32.36
C GLY A 152 -6.70 -16.93 31.34
N ASN A 153 -5.45 -17.17 31.76
CA ASN A 153 -4.38 -17.66 30.88
C ASN A 153 -4.60 -19.09 30.35
N VAL A 154 -5.48 -19.89 30.96
CA VAL A 154 -5.90 -21.20 30.42
C VAL A 154 -6.98 -21.00 29.35
N LEU A 155 -7.95 -20.12 29.61
CA LEU A 155 -8.98 -19.72 28.63
C LEU A 155 -8.36 -19.04 27.40
N ASP A 156 -7.29 -18.27 27.57
CA ASP A 156 -6.56 -17.61 26.48
C ASP A 156 -5.94 -18.62 25.50
N LYS A 157 -5.39 -19.74 25.99
CA LYS A 157 -4.88 -20.82 25.11
C LYS A 157 -5.98 -21.35 24.18
N VAL A 158 -7.16 -21.63 24.73
CA VAL A 158 -8.28 -22.20 23.95
C VAL A 158 -8.95 -21.15 23.08
N THR A 159 -9.00 -19.88 23.53
CA THR A 159 -9.44 -18.75 22.72
C THR A 159 -8.53 -18.54 21.51
N SER A 160 -7.20 -18.69 21.68
CA SER A 160 -6.24 -18.68 20.58
C SER A 160 -6.51 -19.80 19.57
N VAL A 161 -6.79 -21.03 20.03
CA VAL A 161 -7.17 -22.16 19.16
C VAL A 161 -8.47 -21.85 18.39
N ARG A 162 -9.52 -21.37 19.08
CA ARG A 162 -10.79 -20.98 18.45
C ARG A 162 -10.60 -19.90 17.39
N ASN A 163 -9.75 -18.90 17.65
CA ASN A 163 -9.39 -17.89 16.67
C ASN A 163 -8.67 -18.52 15.48
N GLN A 164 -7.61 -19.31 15.71
CA GLN A 164 -6.82 -19.96 14.65
C GLN A 164 -7.68 -20.85 13.73
N MET A 165 -8.64 -21.62 14.28
CA MET A 165 -9.55 -22.43 13.46
C MET A 165 -10.52 -21.57 12.64
N MET A 166 -11.12 -20.54 13.23
CA MET A 166 -12.10 -19.69 12.55
C MET A 166 -11.47 -18.74 11.52
N HIS A 167 -10.18 -18.41 11.68
CA HIS A 167 -9.38 -17.61 10.75
C HIS A 167 -8.58 -18.43 9.72
N SER A 168 -8.52 -19.77 9.82
CA SER A 168 -7.92 -20.60 8.77
C SER A 168 -8.75 -20.47 7.50
N ALA A 169 -8.24 -19.71 6.52
CA ALA A 169 -8.96 -19.35 5.29
C ALA A 169 -9.29 -20.59 4.44
N GLU A 170 -8.37 -21.55 4.41
CA GLU A 170 -8.42 -22.78 3.61
C GLU A 170 -8.98 -23.98 4.39
N MET A 171 -9.37 -23.79 5.66
CA MET A 171 -9.81 -24.85 6.57
C MET A 171 -8.76 -25.98 6.71
N LYS A 172 -7.49 -25.60 6.76
CA LYS A 172 -6.32 -26.48 6.91
C LYS A 172 -5.58 -26.23 8.22
N VAL A 173 -5.00 -27.29 8.79
CA VAL A 173 -4.14 -27.29 10.00
C VAL A 173 -3.12 -28.44 9.90
N THR A 174 -1.85 -28.16 10.23
CA THR A 174 -0.81 -29.21 10.28
C THR A 174 -1.10 -30.23 11.40
N THR A 175 -0.60 -31.46 11.27
CA THR A 175 -0.81 -32.49 12.33
C THR A 175 -0.20 -32.04 13.67
N GLN A 176 0.98 -31.41 13.64
CA GLN A 176 1.66 -30.87 14.82
C GLN A 176 0.84 -29.76 15.50
N ASP A 177 0.23 -28.85 14.72
CA ASP A 177 -0.64 -27.83 15.26
C ASP A 177 -1.91 -28.44 15.86
N MET A 178 -2.57 -29.36 15.15
CA MET A 178 -3.76 -30.07 15.64
C MET A 178 -3.51 -30.76 16.99
N GLU A 179 -2.40 -31.48 17.14
CA GLU A 179 -2.01 -32.07 18.44
C GLU A 179 -1.79 -31.01 19.52
N MET A 180 -1.10 -29.91 19.19
CA MET A 180 -0.89 -28.79 20.10
C MET A 180 -2.22 -28.09 20.48
N HIS A 181 -3.19 -28.06 19.57
CA HIS A 181 -4.50 -27.42 19.76
C HIS A 181 -5.41 -28.30 20.63
N ILE A 182 -5.49 -29.60 20.35
CA ILE A 182 -6.22 -30.57 21.18
C ILE A 182 -5.60 -30.64 22.58
N LYS A 183 -4.27 -30.57 22.72
CA LYS A 183 -3.61 -30.46 24.02
C LYS A 183 -4.01 -29.20 24.80
N LYS A 184 -4.11 -28.03 24.15
CA LYS A 184 -4.61 -26.79 24.79
C LYS A 184 -6.07 -26.91 25.24
N ILE A 185 -6.90 -27.67 24.51
CA ILE A 185 -8.30 -27.96 24.88
C ILE A 185 -8.36 -28.89 26.10
N LEU A 186 -7.59 -29.99 26.09
CA LEU A 186 -7.51 -30.94 27.21
C LEU A 186 -6.91 -30.31 28.48
N ASP A 187 -5.92 -29.41 28.36
CA ASP A 187 -5.41 -28.58 29.46
C ASP A 187 -6.56 -27.85 30.22
N LEU A 188 -7.55 -27.33 29.49
CA LEU A 188 -8.71 -26.64 30.08
C LEU A 188 -9.71 -27.62 30.71
N VAL A 189 -10.03 -28.72 30.04
CA VAL A 189 -10.93 -29.76 30.58
C VAL A 189 -10.37 -30.31 31.88
N GLN A 190 -9.09 -30.66 31.93
CA GLN A 190 -8.42 -31.15 33.13
C GLN A 190 -8.36 -30.10 34.24
N HIS A 191 -8.18 -28.81 33.92
CA HIS A 191 -8.20 -27.74 34.92
C HIS A 191 -9.57 -27.60 35.57
N LEU A 192 -10.64 -27.56 34.77
CA LEU A 192 -12.02 -27.48 35.27
C LEU A 192 -12.42 -28.73 36.06
N LYS A 193 -12.07 -29.93 35.58
CA LYS A 193 -12.21 -31.20 36.29
C LYS A 193 -11.55 -31.15 37.68
N ASN A 194 -10.30 -30.67 37.75
CA ASN A 194 -9.53 -30.59 38.99
C ASN A 194 -9.98 -29.49 39.98
N GLN A 195 -10.73 -28.47 39.54
CA GLN A 195 -11.13 -27.34 40.40
C GLN A 195 -12.63 -27.34 40.75
N ALA A 196 -13.49 -27.83 39.85
CA ALA A 196 -14.95 -27.83 40.04
C ALA A 196 -15.56 -29.24 40.22
N GLN A 197 -14.78 -30.32 40.11
CA GLN A 197 -15.23 -31.71 40.31
C GLN A 197 -16.45 -32.12 39.45
N ILE A 198 -16.59 -31.54 38.26
CA ILE A 198 -17.73 -31.75 37.35
C ILE A 198 -17.65 -33.16 36.74
N PRO A 199 -18.61 -34.07 36.98
CA PRO A 199 -18.53 -35.45 36.49
C PRO A 199 -18.56 -35.54 34.96
N ASP A 200 -19.39 -34.72 34.31
CA ASP A 200 -19.55 -34.65 32.85
C ASP A 200 -18.23 -34.42 32.10
N LEU A 201 -17.24 -33.76 32.75
CA LEU A 201 -15.94 -33.49 32.13
C LEU A 201 -15.05 -34.73 32.01
N GLU A 202 -15.24 -35.77 32.82
CA GLU A 202 -14.51 -37.04 32.64
C GLU A 202 -14.92 -37.77 31.36
N GLN A 203 -16.19 -37.62 30.96
CA GLN A 203 -16.70 -38.20 29.72
C GLN A 203 -16.27 -37.36 28.52
N LEU A 204 -16.34 -36.04 28.63
CA LEU A 204 -15.83 -35.09 27.62
C LEU A 204 -14.33 -35.33 27.31
N GLU A 205 -13.50 -35.51 28.34
CA GLU A 205 -12.06 -35.76 28.19
C GLU A 205 -11.81 -37.02 27.34
N LYS A 206 -12.56 -38.10 27.61
CA LYS A 206 -12.51 -39.35 26.84
C LYS A 206 -12.97 -39.13 25.40
N GLU A 207 -14.09 -38.47 25.19
CA GLU A 207 -14.65 -38.20 23.85
C GLU A 207 -13.71 -37.37 22.96
N ILE A 208 -13.04 -36.36 23.51
CA ILE A 208 -12.03 -35.58 22.78
C ILE A 208 -10.80 -36.43 22.43
N ILE A 209 -10.35 -37.31 23.35
CA ILE A 209 -9.23 -38.24 23.09
C ILE A 209 -9.61 -39.32 22.08
N GLU A 210 -10.84 -39.83 22.08
CA GLU A 210 -11.33 -40.82 21.10
C GLU A 210 -11.50 -40.16 19.71
N LEU A 211 -12.05 -38.94 19.63
CA LEU A 211 -12.13 -38.13 18.40
C LEU A 211 -10.75 -37.86 17.78
N TRP A 212 -9.76 -37.43 18.58
CA TRP A 212 -8.38 -37.18 18.14
C TRP A 212 -7.77 -38.42 17.46
N LYS A 213 -7.94 -39.59 18.09
CA LYS A 213 -7.41 -40.89 17.64
C LYS A 213 -8.22 -41.55 16.51
N THR A 214 -9.43 -41.09 16.21
CA THR A 214 -10.30 -41.69 15.20
C THR A 214 -9.89 -41.27 13.80
N GLU A 215 -9.71 -42.22 12.87
CA GLU A 215 -9.55 -41.90 11.46
C GLU A 215 -10.90 -41.70 10.78
N LEU A 216 -11.18 -40.45 10.38
CA LEU A 216 -12.48 -40.02 9.87
C LEU A 216 -12.89 -40.76 8.59
N ASN A 217 -11.94 -41.25 7.79
CA ASN A 217 -12.21 -42.08 6.61
C ASN A 217 -13.02 -43.33 6.98
N VAL A 218 -12.66 -44.02 8.07
CA VAL A 218 -13.29 -45.27 8.52
C VAL A 218 -14.76 -45.04 8.91
N VAL A 219 -15.06 -43.87 9.49
CA VAL A 219 -16.42 -43.44 9.87
C VAL A 219 -17.30 -43.23 8.62
N LEU A 220 -16.73 -42.78 7.51
CA LEU A 220 -17.45 -42.52 6.26
C LEU A 220 -17.66 -43.77 5.40
N GLU A 221 -16.81 -44.78 5.56
CA GLU A 221 -16.85 -46.06 4.85
C GLU A 221 -17.76 -47.11 5.52
N GLY A 222 -18.04 -46.96 6.82
CA GLY A 222 -19.06 -47.75 7.53
C GLY A 222 -18.64 -49.21 7.81
N ALA A 223 -17.33 -49.47 7.90
CA ALA A 223 -16.79 -50.80 8.12
C ALA A 223 -17.26 -51.43 9.45
N GLN A 224 -17.96 -52.56 9.37
CA GLN A 224 -18.23 -53.41 10.52
C GLN A 224 -16.94 -54.15 10.93
N LEU A 225 -16.18 -53.56 11.85
CA LEU A 225 -15.08 -54.27 12.50
C LEU A 225 -15.63 -55.24 13.56
N GLU A 226 -15.29 -56.52 13.47
CA GLU A 226 -15.68 -57.50 14.48
C GLU A 226 -14.96 -57.22 15.81
N SER A 227 -15.75 -56.94 16.86
CA SER A 227 -15.26 -56.40 18.13
C SER A 227 -14.67 -57.47 19.05
N THR A 228 -13.33 -57.54 19.13
CA THR A 228 -12.64 -58.05 20.32
C THR A 228 -12.12 -56.86 21.15
N GLY A 229 -12.96 -56.38 22.07
CA GLY A 229 -12.72 -55.16 22.86
C GLY A 229 -13.51 -53.95 22.32
N GLY A 230 -14.46 -53.46 23.12
CA GLY A 230 -15.43 -52.46 22.66
C GLY A 230 -14.93 -51.02 22.73
N ASN A 231 -14.62 -50.42 21.57
CA ASN A 231 -14.55 -48.97 21.41
C ASN A 231 -15.96 -48.40 21.22
N SER A 232 -16.26 -47.23 21.81
CA SER A 232 -17.64 -46.72 21.90
C SER A 232 -18.00 -45.74 20.78
N ILE A 233 -17.01 -45.18 20.06
CA ILE A 233 -17.21 -44.23 18.95
C ILE A 233 -18.22 -44.70 17.88
N SER A 234 -18.33 -46.00 17.59
CA SER A 234 -19.30 -46.53 16.59
C SER A 234 -20.77 -46.32 16.95
N ARG A 235 -21.07 -45.92 18.20
CA ARG A 235 -22.40 -45.44 18.65
C ARG A 235 -22.47 -43.93 18.86
N ILE A 236 -21.32 -43.24 18.92
CA ILE A 236 -21.23 -41.81 19.27
C ILE A 236 -21.19 -40.95 18.00
N MET A 237 -20.62 -41.44 16.90
CA MET A 237 -20.41 -40.67 15.68
C MET A 237 -20.68 -41.53 14.43
N ASP A 238 -21.96 -41.62 14.06
CA ASP A 238 -22.33 -42.11 12.74
C ASP A 238 -22.03 -41.07 11.64
N LYS A 239 -22.13 -41.51 10.38
CA LYS A 239 -21.86 -40.70 9.18
C LYS A 239 -22.74 -39.45 9.07
N GLN A 240 -23.99 -39.50 9.54
CA GLN A 240 -24.88 -38.34 9.51
C GLN A 240 -24.44 -37.33 10.58
N LYS A 241 -24.20 -37.78 11.81
CA LYS A 241 -23.79 -36.91 12.91
C LYS A 241 -22.43 -36.24 12.68
N LEU A 242 -21.48 -36.91 12.03
CA LEU A 242 -20.22 -36.28 11.60
C LEU A 242 -20.48 -35.13 10.61
N HIS A 243 -21.35 -35.36 9.63
CA HIS A 243 -21.71 -34.40 8.59
C HIS A 243 -22.52 -33.21 9.14
N ASP A 244 -23.48 -33.45 10.04
CA ASP A 244 -24.25 -32.42 10.73
C ASP A 244 -23.34 -31.49 11.57
N LEU A 245 -22.32 -32.06 12.22
CA LEU A 245 -21.33 -31.29 12.98
C LEU A 245 -20.36 -30.52 12.06
N GLU A 246 -19.92 -31.11 10.95
CA GLU A 246 -19.12 -30.45 9.90
C GLU A 246 -19.83 -29.20 9.36
N GLN A 247 -21.12 -29.32 9.03
CA GLN A 247 -21.94 -28.18 8.62
C GLN A 247 -22.06 -27.11 9.72
N GLN A 248 -22.30 -27.51 10.97
CA GLN A 248 -22.49 -26.55 12.06
C GLN A 248 -21.21 -25.76 12.36
N VAL A 249 -20.01 -26.37 12.26
CA VAL A 249 -18.75 -25.61 12.45
C VAL A 249 -18.43 -24.69 11.26
N LEU A 250 -18.75 -25.10 10.04
CA LEU A 250 -18.62 -24.24 8.85
C LEU A 250 -19.62 -23.06 8.88
N LYS A 251 -20.85 -23.31 9.33
CA LYS A 251 -21.84 -22.25 9.59
C LYS A 251 -21.35 -21.26 10.64
N GLU A 252 -20.78 -21.72 11.76
CA GLU A 252 -20.19 -20.85 12.78
C GLU A 252 -19.03 -20.03 12.20
N LYS A 253 -18.20 -20.58 11.30
CA LYS A 253 -17.16 -19.84 10.56
C LYS A 253 -17.76 -18.74 9.64
N ILE A 254 -18.80 -19.06 8.85
CA ILE A 254 -19.49 -18.10 7.97
C ILE A 254 -20.10 -16.94 8.79
N GLU A 255 -20.79 -17.26 9.89
CA GLU A 255 -21.43 -16.26 10.76
C GLU A 255 -20.38 -15.40 11.50
N ALA A 256 -19.25 -15.98 11.92
CA ALA A 256 -18.13 -15.24 12.52
C ALA A 256 -17.40 -14.31 11.52
N LEU A 257 -17.26 -14.71 10.25
CA LEU A 257 -16.69 -13.86 9.20
C LEU A 257 -17.64 -12.70 8.84
N GLY A 258 -18.94 -12.96 8.75
CA GLY A 258 -19.96 -11.91 8.56
C GLY A 258 -19.93 -10.87 9.67
N LEU A 259 -19.78 -11.28 10.93
CA LEU A 259 -19.65 -10.35 12.07
C LEU A 259 -18.38 -9.49 12.02
N ARG A 260 -17.26 -10.00 11.45
CA ARG A 260 -16.02 -9.21 11.25
C ARG A 260 -16.19 -8.15 10.15
N LEU A 261 -16.82 -8.50 9.04
CA LEU A 261 -17.15 -7.56 7.98
C LEU A 261 -18.09 -6.45 8.48
N GLU A 262 -19.07 -6.76 9.33
CA GLU A 262 -19.90 -5.75 10.00
C GLU A 262 -19.15 -4.89 11.07
N GLU A 263 -17.85 -5.10 11.28
CA GLU A 263 -16.99 -4.27 12.14
C GLU A 263 -15.96 -3.43 11.38
N ASN A 264 -15.86 -3.55 10.05
CA ASN A 264 -14.91 -2.83 9.19
C ASN A 264 -13.42 -2.95 9.62
N LYS A 265 -13.04 -4.07 10.25
CA LYS A 265 -11.63 -4.40 10.55
C LYS A 265 -11.06 -5.21 9.41
N ASP A 266 -9.82 -4.94 9.01
CA ASP A 266 -9.00 -5.83 8.17
C ASP A 266 -9.72 -6.32 6.90
N LEU A 267 -10.34 -5.38 6.17
CA LEU A 267 -11.27 -5.66 5.06
C LEU A 267 -10.67 -6.61 4.00
N LEU A 268 -9.43 -6.38 3.59
CA LEU A 268 -8.72 -7.21 2.61
C LEU A 268 -8.58 -8.67 3.09
N VAL A 269 -8.24 -8.90 4.35
CA VAL A 269 -8.09 -10.23 4.94
C VAL A 269 -9.44 -10.94 5.03
N ASN A 270 -10.51 -10.22 5.38
CA ASN A 270 -11.86 -10.78 5.39
C ASN A 270 -12.38 -11.09 3.97
N GLN A 271 -11.99 -10.32 2.95
CA GLN A 271 -12.31 -10.57 1.54
C GLN A 271 -11.55 -11.80 1.00
N GLU A 272 -10.27 -12.00 1.37
CA GLU A 272 -9.52 -13.22 1.04
C GLU A 272 -10.12 -14.45 1.74
N GLU A 273 -10.37 -14.38 3.05
CA GLU A 273 -11.03 -15.45 3.82
C GLU A 273 -12.41 -15.79 3.25
N HIS A 274 -13.18 -14.80 2.77
CA HIS A 274 -14.47 -15.01 2.11
C HIS A 274 -14.31 -15.73 0.76
N SER A 275 -13.34 -15.30 -0.05
CA SER A 275 -13.08 -15.86 -1.38
C SER A 275 -12.67 -17.34 -1.29
N LYS A 276 -11.71 -17.66 -0.42
CA LYS A 276 -11.23 -19.04 -0.17
C LYS A 276 -12.31 -19.94 0.46
N LEU A 277 -13.13 -19.40 1.36
CA LEU A 277 -14.28 -20.13 1.94
C LEU A 277 -15.36 -20.42 0.88
N LYS A 278 -15.61 -19.48 -0.03
CA LYS A 278 -16.57 -19.64 -1.13
C LYS A 278 -16.09 -20.70 -2.14
N GLU A 279 -14.83 -20.63 -2.56
CA GLU A 279 -14.21 -21.62 -3.43
C GLU A 279 -14.26 -23.04 -2.84
N PHE A 280 -13.97 -23.18 -1.54
CA PHE A 280 -14.10 -24.48 -0.85
C PHE A 280 -15.52 -25.04 -0.90
N LEU A 281 -16.55 -24.19 -0.73
CA LEU A 281 -17.95 -24.60 -0.78
C LEU A 281 -18.41 -24.91 -2.21
N ASP A 282 -18.01 -24.11 -3.21
CA ASP A 282 -18.28 -24.39 -4.63
C ASP A 282 -17.70 -25.75 -5.07
N ASN A 283 -16.55 -26.13 -4.51
CA ASN A 283 -15.93 -27.44 -4.68
C ASN A 283 -16.59 -28.58 -3.85
N ASN A 284 -17.40 -28.27 -2.84
CA ASN A 284 -18.09 -29.23 -1.95
C ASN A 284 -19.60 -29.02 -1.95
N LYS A 285 -20.25 -29.42 -3.05
CA LYS A 285 -21.68 -29.14 -3.31
C LYS A 285 -22.63 -29.63 -2.22
N ASP A 286 -22.32 -30.75 -1.57
CA ASP A 286 -23.08 -31.30 -0.44
C ASP A 286 -23.11 -30.39 0.80
N LEU A 287 -22.07 -29.56 0.98
CA LEU A 287 -22.01 -28.51 2.00
C LEU A 287 -22.63 -27.20 1.50
N LEU A 288 -22.35 -26.81 0.24
CA LEU A 288 -22.91 -25.59 -0.36
C LEU A 288 -24.43 -25.59 -0.36
N GLU A 289 -25.09 -26.66 -0.78
CA GLU A 289 -26.56 -26.75 -0.84
C GLU A 289 -27.23 -26.42 0.51
N GLN A 290 -26.55 -26.69 1.62
CA GLN A 290 -27.08 -26.55 2.99
C GLN A 290 -26.59 -25.27 3.70
N LEU A 291 -25.44 -24.72 3.29
CA LEU A 291 -24.87 -23.47 3.81
C LEU A 291 -25.14 -22.24 2.93
N ASN A 292 -25.74 -22.42 1.75
CA ASN A 292 -26.11 -21.34 0.82
C ASN A 292 -26.92 -20.19 1.48
N PRO A 293 -27.89 -20.42 2.39
CA PRO A 293 -28.61 -19.31 3.04
C PRO A 293 -27.70 -18.38 3.87
N GLN A 294 -26.63 -18.93 4.46
CA GLN A 294 -25.64 -18.18 5.23
C GLN A 294 -24.57 -17.56 4.32
N LEU A 295 -24.13 -18.29 3.29
CA LEU A 295 -23.19 -17.79 2.29
C LEU A 295 -23.79 -16.63 1.49
N ALA A 296 -25.04 -16.72 1.03
CA ALA A 296 -25.73 -15.62 0.33
C ALA A 296 -25.90 -14.37 1.23
N LYS A 297 -26.08 -14.54 2.55
CA LYS A 297 -26.07 -13.44 3.51
C LYS A 297 -24.67 -12.83 3.65
N LEU A 298 -23.61 -13.64 3.61
CA LEU A 298 -22.22 -13.20 3.65
C LEU A 298 -21.84 -12.44 2.36
N ASP A 299 -22.16 -12.99 1.20
CA ASP A 299 -22.01 -12.35 -0.12
C ASP A 299 -22.71 -10.98 -0.17
N PHE A 300 -23.93 -10.87 0.38
CA PHE A 300 -24.63 -9.58 0.49
C PHE A 300 -23.90 -8.58 1.42
N LEU A 301 -23.30 -9.05 2.51
CA LEU A 301 -22.49 -8.19 3.39
C LEU A 301 -21.20 -7.73 2.69
N VAL A 302 -20.50 -8.62 1.97
CA VAL A 302 -19.30 -8.28 1.19
C VAL A 302 -19.65 -7.32 0.05
N GLN A 303 -20.69 -7.59 -0.73
CA GLN A 303 -21.16 -6.68 -1.78
C GLN A 303 -21.50 -5.29 -1.21
N LYS A 304 -22.12 -5.23 -0.02
CA LYS A 304 -22.42 -3.96 0.65
C LYS A 304 -21.18 -3.25 1.16
N VAL A 305 -20.16 -3.95 1.67
CA VAL A 305 -18.86 -3.38 2.04
C VAL A 305 -18.18 -2.82 0.79
N ASN A 306 -18.08 -3.59 -0.28
CA ASN A 306 -17.48 -3.14 -1.54
C ASN A 306 -18.23 -1.92 -2.10
N GLN A 307 -19.56 -1.90 -2.10
CA GLN A 307 -20.37 -0.71 -2.46
C GLN A 307 -20.18 0.48 -1.51
N HIS A 308 -19.79 0.26 -0.25
CA HIS A 308 -19.45 1.34 0.68
C HIS A 308 -18.05 1.90 0.36
N ASP A 309 -17.08 1.05 0.04
CA ASP A 309 -15.72 1.46 -0.30
C ASP A 309 -15.66 2.13 -1.68
N GLU A 310 -16.36 1.58 -2.68
CA GLU A 310 -16.61 2.23 -3.98
C GLU A 310 -17.26 3.61 -3.79
N ARG A 311 -18.24 3.74 -2.90
CA ARG A 311 -18.87 5.04 -2.58
C ARG A 311 -17.98 5.95 -1.76
N LEU A 312 -17.04 5.44 -0.96
CA LEU A 312 -16.03 6.28 -0.29
C LEU A 312 -15.08 6.85 -1.34
N ILE A 313 -14.56 6.02 -2.26
CA ILE A 313 -13.75 6.44 -3.40
C ILE A 313 -14.52 7.41 -4.32
N GLU A 314 -15.82 7.17 -4.55
CA GLU A 314 -16.68 8.05 -5.34
C GLU A 314 -16.99 9.37 -4.62
N LEU A 315 -17.15 9.36 -3.29
CA LEU A 315 -17.35 10.56 -2.47
C LEU A 315 -16.05 11.37 -2.33
N GLU A 316 -14.89 10.72 -2.24
CA GLU A 316 -13.58 11.35 -2.26
C GLU A 316 -13.36 12.06 -3.60
N LYS A 317 -13.60 11.36 -4.73
CA LYS A 317 -13.57 11.97 -6.08
C LYS A 317 -14.61 13.09 -6.24
N LYS A 318 -15.83 12.92 -5.74
CA LYS A 318 -16.89 13.97 -5.73
C LYS A 318 -16.66 15.07 -4.68
N THR A 319 -15.63 14.97 -3.85
CA THR A 319 -15.19 16.09 -3.00
C THR A 319 -14.21 17.01 -3.76
N GLU A 320 -13.68 16.57 -4.91
CA GLU A 320 -12.82 17.39 -5.79
C GLU A 320 -13.58 18.12 -6.92
N GLU A 321 -14.87 17.81 -7.17
CA GLU A 321 -15.72 18.55 -8.13
C GLU A 321 -16.97 19.20 -7.48
N PRO A 322 -17.26 20.50 -7.74
CA PRO A 322 -18.18 21.29 -6.91
C PRO A 322 -19.64 21.29 -7.40
N ILE A 323 -20.43 20.24 -7.13
CA ILE A 323 -21.87 20.21 -7.48
C ILE A 323 -22.79 19.97 -6.26
N PHE A 324 -23.58 21.02 -5.97
CA PHE A 324 -24.72 21.14 -5.04
C PHE A 324 -24.59 20.60 -3.61
N SER A 325 -24.22 21.54 -2.73
CA SER A 325 -24.29 21.48 -1.28
C SER A 325 -25.65 21.04 -0.71
N VAL A 326 -25.61 20.10 0.24
CA VAL A 326 -26.49 20.18 1.42
C VAL A 326 -26.00 21.38 2.23
N LEU A 327 -26.64 22.55 2.04
CA LEU A 327 -26.20 23.81 2.65
C LEU A 327 -26.16 23.69 4.19
N PRO A 328 -25.00 23.95 4.82
CA PRO A 328 -24.92 24.10 6.27
C PRO A 328 -25.86 25.21 6.74
N VAL A 329 -26.44 25.02 7.93
CA VAL A 329 -27.48 25.88 8.55
C VAL A 329 -27.06 27.35 8.56
N ARG A 330 -27.49 28.12 7.54
CA ARG A 330 -27.04 29.51 7.30
C ARG A 330 -28.17 30.50 7.04
N PHE A 331 -29.17 30.16 6.23
CA PHE A 331 -30.22 31.13 5.84
C PHE A 331 -31.01 31.67 7.03
N LYS A 332 -31.35 30.81 8.01
CA LYS A 332 -32.01 31.27 9.25
C LYS A 332 -31.15 32.24 10.07
N ASN A 333 -29.82 32.12 9.99
CA ASN A 333 -28.91 33.04 10.67
C ASN A 333 -28.77 34.34 9.87
N HIS A 334 -28.55 34.26 8.55
CA HIS A 334 -28.52 35.44 7.67
C HIS A 334 -29.81 36.26 7.71
N LEU A 335 -30.98 35.64 7.84
CA LEU A 335 -32.24 36.37 7.95
C LEU A 335 -32.38 37.08 9.31
N ASN A 336 -31.86 36.49 10.39
CA ASN A 336 -31.75 37.15 11.69
C ASN A 336 -30.72 38.29 11.66
N GLU A 337 -29.57 38.09 11.02
CA GLU A 337 -28.51 39.09 10.83
C GLU A 337 -29.00 40.26 9.96
N LEU A 338 -29.77 39.99 8.91
CA LEU A 338 -30.41 40.99 8.05
C LEU A 338 -31.44 41.81 8.83
N ALA A 339 -32.30 41.16 9.62
CA ALA A 339 -33.25 41.84 10.50
C ALA A 339 -32.54 42.72 11.53
N GLN A 340 -31.48 42.23 12.18
CA GLN A 340 -30.66 43.00 13.12
C GLN A 340 -29.98 44.20 12.44
N LYS A 341 -29.39 44.01 11.26
CA LYS A 341 -28.74 45.07 10.46
C LYS A 341 -29.74 46.17 10.08
N ASN A 342 -30.96 45.78 9.68
CA ASN A 342 -32.02 46.69 9.25
C ASN A 342 -32.92 47.18 10.41
N LYS A 343 -32.61 46.80 11.67
CA LYS A 343 -33.37 47.12 12.89
C LYS A 343 -34.83 46.64 12.89
N TRP A 344 -35.13 45.57 12.15
CA TRP A 344 -36.43 44.91 12.15
C TRP A 344 -36.61 44.00 13.38
N PRO A 345 -37.86 43.68 13.77
CA PRO A 345 -38.14 42.59 14.70
C PRO A 345 -37.51 41.26 14.24
N LEU A 346 -37.11 40.41 15.19
CA LEU A 346 -36.50 39.11 14.85
C LEU A 346 -37.49 38.21 14.08
N PRO A 347 -37.04 37.54 13.00
CA PRO A 347 -37.86 36.63 12.21
C PRO A 347 -38.57 35.55 13.02
N GLU A 348 -39.91 35.52 12.99
CA GLU A 348 -40.71 34.51 13.67
C GLU A 348 -40.97 33.33 12.74
N PHE A 349 -40.62 32.12 13.16
CA PHE A 349 -40.73 30.90 12.36
C PHE A 349 -41.81 29.96 12.88
N SER A 350 -42.59 29.38 11.97
CA SER A 350 -43.61 28.37 12.26
C SER A 350 -43.69 27.34 11.12
N GLU A 351 -44.45 26.26 11.31
CA GLU A 351 -44.64 25.25 10.27
C GLU A 351 -46.09 24.81 10.07
N GLU A 352 -46.48 24.66 8.80
CA GLU A 352 -47.75 24.06 8.37
C GLU A 352 -47.52 22.54 8.22
N ARG A 353 -48.29 21.71 8.94
CA ARG A 353 -48.13 20.24 8.93
C ARG A 353 -48.83 19.62 7.73
N HIS A 354 -48.13 18.73 7.02
CA HIS A 354 -48.63 18.02 5.84
C HIS A 354 -48.46 16.50 6.03
N PRO A 355 -49.29 15.63 5.41
CA PRO A 355 -49.16 14.17 5.54
C PRO A 355 -47.79 13.58 5.16
N LEU A 356 -46.96 14.34 4.41
CA LEU A 356 -45.63 13.94 3.95
C LEU A 356 -44.48 14.74 4.61
N GLY A 357 -44.76 15.62 5.57
CA GLY A 357 -43.74 16.44 6.24
C GLY A 357 -44.23 17.80 6.72
N TYR A 358 -43.37 18.80 6.61
CA TYR A 358 -43.57 20.15 7.14
C TYR A 358 -43.30 21.18 6.04
N LYS A 359 -44.14 22.21 5.95
CA LYS A 359 -43.97 23.36 5.08
C LYS A 359 -43.63 24.57 5.94
N GLY A 360 -42.50 25.22 5.67
CA GLY A 360 -41.97 26.27 6.53
C GLY A 360 -42.70 27.60 6.34
N VAL A 361 -42.81 28.38 7.40
CA VAL A 361 -43.35 29.75 7.39
C VAL A 361 -42.39 30.65 8.16
N VAL A 362 -42.15 31.86 7.67
CA VAL A 362 -41.47 32.92 8.44
C VAL A 362 -42.16 34.27 8.25
N LEU A 363 -42.30 35.02 9.35
CA LEU A 363 -42.73 36.41 9.36
C LEU A 363 -41.50 37.31 9.55
N VAL A 364 -41.28 38.26 8.63
CA VAL A 364 -40.14 39.20 8.68
C VAL A 364 -40.66 40.60 8.39
N ASN A 365 -40.42 41.54 9.30
CA ASN A 365 -40.87 42.94 9.16
C ASN A 365 -42.38 43.08 8.80
N GLY A 366 -43.23 42.14 9.26
CA GLY A 366 -44.66 42.08 8.96
C GLY A 366 -45.05 41.31 7.69
N VAL A 367 -44.10 40.93 6.82
CA VAL A 367 -44.36 40.15 5.60
C VAL A 367 -44.27 38.65 5.91
N LYS A 368 -45.30 37.87 5.56
CA LYS A 368 -45.33 36.41 5.72
C LYS A 368 -44.84 35.72 4.45
N TYR A 369 -43.73 34.99 4.57
CA TYR A 369 -43.23 34.08 3.53
C TYR A 369 -43.56 32.63 3.91
N THR A 370 -43.92 31.81 2.92
CA THR A 370 -44.19 30.37 3.07
C THR A 370 -43.31 29.59 2.10
N GLY A 371 -42.64 28.54 2.58
CA GLY A 371 -41.76 27.69 1.78
C GLY A 371 -42.52 26.94 0.69
N LEU A 372 -41.86 26.61 -0.42
CA LEU A 372 -42.55 26.05 -1.59
C LEU A 372 -42.72 24.53 -1.48
N LYS A 373 -41.75 23.83 -0.90
CA LYS A 373 -41.73 22.36 -0.79
C LYS A 373 -42.22 21.89 0.58
N VAL A 374 -42.63 20.63 0.64
CA VAL A 374 -42.91 19.90 1.89
C VAL A 374 -41.67 19.08 2.21
N LEU A 375 -41.03 19.35 3.35
CA LEU A 375 -39.77 18.71 3.74
C LEU A 375 -39.95 17.83 4.99
N PRO A 376 -39.28 16.68 5.10
CA PRO A 376 -39.54 15.69 6.16
C PRO A 376 -39.07 16.12 7.56
N LYS A 377 -38.45 17.29 7.71
CA LYS A 377 -37.96 17.84 8.98
C LYS A 377 -38.23 19.35 9.05
N VAL A 378 -38.83 19.80 10.15
CA VAL A 378 -39.10 21.23 10.45
C VAL A 378 -37.86 22.11 10.24
N VAL A 379 -36.68 21.65 10.67
CA VAL A 379 -35.42 22.41 10.53
C VAL A 379 -35.07 22.70 9.06
N ALA A 380 -35.34 21.76 8.14
CA ALA A 380 -35.09 21.95 6.72
C ALA A 380 -36.13 22.91 6.09
N ALA A 381 -37.41 22.74 6.46
CA ALA A 381 -38.49 23.64 6.06
C ALA A 381 -38.23 25.10 6.52
N HIS A 382 -37.67 25.28 7.72
CA HIS A 382 -37.24 26.59 8.23
C HIS A 382 -36.01 27.18 7.52
N GLN A 383 -35.12 26.37 6.92
CA GLN A 383 -34.05 26.91 6.07
C GLN A 383 -34.56 27.32 4.69
N GLU A 384 -35.44 26.52 4.07
CA GLU A 384 -36.02 26.82 2.77
C GLU A 384 -36.81 28.13 2.80
N VAL A 385 -37.70 28.32 3.78
CA VAL A 385 -38.48 29.56 3.88
C VAL A 385 -37.61 30.77 4.27
N ALA A 386 -36.51 30.56 5.00
CA ALA A 386 -35.56 31.64 5.27
C ALA A 386 -34.82 32.09 4.01
N MET A 387 -34.47 31.14 3.12
CA MET A 387 -33.86 31.44 1.82
C MET A 387 -34.83 32.26 0.95
N ILE A 388 -36.09 31.81 0.82
CA ILE A 388 -37.14 32.49 0.05
C ILE A 388 -37.44 33.89 0.60
N ALA A 389 -37.41 34.08 1.92
CA ALA A 389 -37.57 35.40 2.52
C ALA A 389 -36.38 36.32 2.21
N ILE A 390 -35.13 35.83 2.28
CA ILE A 390 -33.94 36.60 1.88
C ILE A 390 -34.04 36.99 0.40
N GLU A 391 -34.37 36.06 -0.49
CA GLU A 391 -34.44 36.29 -1.95
C GLU A 391 -35.46 37.37 -2.32
N HIS A 392 -36.65 37.37 -1.72
CA HIS A 392 -37.62 38.45 -1.92
C HIS A 392 -37.14 39.78 -1.32
N LEU A 393 -36.62 39.78 -0.09
CA LEU A 393 -36.12 40.99 0.56
C LEU A 393 -34.90 41.61 -0.13
N THR A 394 -34.15 40.85 -0.93
CA THR A 394 -33.09 41.40 -1.81
C THR A 394 -33.61 41.81 -3.19
N ALA A 395 -34.70 41.23 -3.69
CA ALA A 395 -35.32 41.62 -4.95
C ALA A 395 -36.22 42.86 -4.85
N GLU A 396 -36.90 43.05 -3.71
CA GLU A 396 -37.77 44.21 -3.44
C GLU A 396 -37.00 45.53 -3.24
N GLY A 397 -35.67 45.48 -3.07
CA GLY A 397 -34.79 46.65 -2.91
C GLY A 397 -34.55 47.51 -4.15
N CYS A 398 -35.36 47.37 -5.21
CA CYS A 398 -35.11 47.94 -6.53
C CYS A 398 -36.29 48.77 -7.12
N LEU A 399 -37.29 49.19 -6.33
CA LEU A 399 -38.44 49.96 -6.85
C LEU A 399 -38.88 51.13 -5.95
N LEU A 400 -39.00 52.32 -6.58
CA LEU A 400 -39.60 53.59 -6.08
C LEU A 400 -38.66 54.44 -5.16
N PRO A 401 -38.76 55.80 -5.17
CA PRO A 401 -37.93 56.59 -6.10
C PRO A 401 -37.17 57.82 -5.48
N ASP A 402 -36.16 58.33 -6.19
CA ASP A 402 -35.35 59.52 -5.84
C ASP A 402 -36.11 60.86 -5.96
N PRO A 403 -35.66 61.96 -5.31
CA PRO A 403 -34.48 62.76 -5.73
C PRO A 403 -33.51 63.08 -4.55
N ASP A 404 -32.25 63.52 -4.68
CA ASP A 404 -31.28 63.79 -5.77
C ASP A 404 -29.86 63.83 -5.08
N THR A 405 -28.67 63.93 -5.67
CA THR A 405 -28.07 64.08 -7.03
C THR A 405 -26.69 63.37 -6.95
N SER A 406 -25.91 63.00 -7.99
CA SER A 406 -26.02 63.06 -9.47
C SER A 406 -25.18 61.90 -10.07
N GLN A 407 -25.18 61.73 -11.41
CA GLN A 407 -24.60 60.54 -12.08
C GLN A 407 -23.09 60.61 -12.39
N SER A 408 -22.42 59.46 -12.29
CA SER A 408 -21.46 58.98 -13.31
C SER A 408 -21.38 57.45 -13.29
N GLU A 409 -21.59 56.83 -14.45
CA GLU A 409 -21.24 55.42 -14.69
C GLU A 409 -19.70 55.28 -14.84
N THR A 410 -19.03 54.14 -14.95
CA THR A 410 -19.39 52.78 -15.41
C THR A 410 -18.49 51.69 -14.77
N SER A 411 -18.85 50.42 -15.02
CA SER A 411 -17.95 49.24 -15.14
C SER A 411 -17.65 48.43 -13.88
N SER A 412 -17.94 47.13 -13.99
CA SER A 412 -17.76 46.11 -12.96
C SER A 412 -16.46 45.32 -13.13
N THR A 413 -15.84 44.96 -12.02
CA THR A 413 -14.78 43.92 -11.95
C THR A 413 -15.04 43.02 -10.76
N SER A 414 -14.91 41.70 -10.94
CA SER A 414 -15.20 40.69 -9.92
C SER A 414 -14.23 40.76 -8.73
N ALA A 415 -14.76 41.02 -7.53
CA ALA A 415 -13.97 40.98 -6.31
C ALA A 415 -13.60 39.53 -5.93
N ALA A 416 -12.32 39.26 -5.71
CA ALA A 416 -11.84 38.00 -5.17
C ALA A 416 -12.23 37.82 -3.69
N ALA A 417 -12.33 36.56 -3.24
CA ALA A 417 -12.66 36.26 -1.85
C ALA A 417 -11.54 36.72 -0.89
N PRO A 418 -11.88 37.25 0.32
CA PRO A 418 -10.88 37.80 1.23
C PRO A 418 -9.96 36.72 1.80
N LEU A 419 -8.64 36.92 1.62
CA LEU A 419 -7.60 36.14 2.28
C LEU A 419 -7.40 36.66 3.71
N PHE A 420 -7.34 35.73 4.67
CA PHE A 420 -7.00 36.01 6.05
C PHE A 420 -5.52 35.69 6.27
N PHE A 421 -4.78 36.68 6.75
CA PHE A 421 -3.42 36.49 7.26
C PHE A 421 -3.45 36.51 8.78
N SER A 422 -2.70 35.63 9.43
CA SER A 422 -2.57 35.63 10.88
C SER A 422 -1.11 35.64 11.28
N CYS A 423 -0.81 36.42 12.30
CA CYS A 423 0.45 36.39 13.00
C CYS A 423 0.23 35.74 14.38
N VAL A 424 1.16 34.90 14.81
CA VAL A 424 1.29 34.47 16.19
C VAL A 424 2.45 35.22 16.85
N THR A 425 2.19 35.76 18.04
CA THR A 425 3.22 36.39 18.88
C THR A 425 3.53 35.47 20.06
N VAL A 426 4.79 35.07 20.15
CA VAL A 426 5.36 34.19 21.18
C VAL A 426 6.31 35.01 22.05
N LYS A 427 6.07 35.07 23.37
CA LYS A 427 7.01 35.69 24.30
C LYS A 427 8.02 34.65 24.78
N LEU A 428 9.30 34.86 24.50
CA LEU A 428 10.39 34.05 25.04
C LEU A 428 11.15 34.84 26.10
N ASN A 429 11.74 34.11 27.05
CA ASN A 429 12.67 34.62 28.05
C ASN A 429 13.66 33.50 28.40
N THR A 430 14.65 33.31 27.53
CA THR A 430 15.48 32.10 27.45
C THR A 430 16.96 32.48 27.52
N GLU A 431 17.73 31.84 28.40
CA GLU A 431 19.17 32.04 28.52
C GLU A 431 19.95 30.89 27.87
N VAL A 432 20.87 31.22 26.98
CA VAL A 432 21.82 30.28 26.36
C VAL A 432 23.20 30.49 26.94
N SER A 433 23.73 29.45 27.60
CA SER A 433 25.03 29.48 28.26
C SER A 433 25.74 28.12 28.21
N LEU A 434 27.08 28.14 28.25
CA LEU A 434 27.92 26.95 28.17
C LEU A 434 28.53 26.56 29.53
N PRO A 435 28.81 25.26 29.77
CA PRO A 435 29.38 24.79 31.05
C PRO A 435 30.82 25.26 31.27
N GLU A 436 31.58 25.41 30.18
CA GLU A 436 33.00 25.75 30.17
C GLU A 436 33.20 27.25 30.01
N GLY A 437 34.36 27.75 30.47
CA GLY A 437 34.75 29.15 30.38
C GLY A 437 35.98 29.33 29.50
N CYS A 438 35.96 30.33 28.65
CA CYS A 438 37.00 30.65 27.67
C CYS A 438 38.13 31.49 28.28
N SER A 439 39.26 31.50 27.59
CA SER A 439 40.43 32.34 27.91
C SER A 439 40.25 33.77 27.40
N GLU A 440 39.65 33.91 26.21
CA GLU A 440 39.48 35.20 25.54
C GLU A 440 38.00 35.60 25.47
N LYS A 441 37.75 36.92 25.38
CA LYS A 441 36.38 37.45 25.43
C LYS A 441 35.64 37.15 24.13
N GLU A 442 36.32 37.35 23.00
CA GLU A 442 35.81 37.20 21.64
C GLU A 442 35.51 35.72 21.34
N GLU A 443 36.35 34.81 21.83
CA GLU A 443 36.09 33.35 21.85
C GLU A 443 34.79 33.03 22.61
N ALA A 444 34.59 33.59 23.81
CA ALA A 444 33.38 33.39 24.60
C ALA A 444 32.11 33.91 23.89
N VAL A 445 32.23 34.97 23.08
CA VAL A 445 31.13 35.48 22.24
C VAL A 445 30.81 34.49 21.12
N GLU A 446 31.79 34.16 20.27
CA GLU A 446 31.55 33.34 19.07
C GLU A 446 31.01 31.95 19.41
N VAL A 447 31.52 31.27 20.44
CA VAL A 447 31.01 29.93 20.81
C VAL A 447 29.59 30.00 21.40
N ALA A 448 29.24 31.10 22.09
CA ALA A 448 27.87 31.31 22.57
C ALA A 448 26.89 31.59 21.40
N TYR A 449 27.29 32.43 20.43
CA TYR A 449 26.49 32.71 19.24
C TYR A 449 26.41 31.51 18.27
N GLY A 450 27.46 30.70 18.12
CA GLY A 450 27.44 29.48 17.30
C GLY A 450 26.50 28.40 17.86
N ARG A 451 26.37 28.32 19.18
CA ARG A 451 25.31 27.51 19.81
C ARG A 451 23.92 28.08 19.53
N LEU A 452 23.77 29.39 19.54
CA LEU A 452 22.48 30.05 19.25
C LEU A 452 22.07 29.89 17.78
N ALA A 453 23.00 30.03 16.84
CA ALA A 453 22.82 29.73 15.41
C ALA A 453 22.33 28.28 15.21
N SER A 454 22.98 27.32 15.89
CA SER A 454 22.58 25.91 15.86
C SER A 454 21.17 25.65 16.43
N MET A 455 20.70 26.44 17.40
CA MET A 455 19.31 26.34 17.92
C MET A 455 18.25 26.87 16.95
N PHE A 456 18.64 27.68 15.96
CA PHE A 456 17.79 28.17 14.87
C PHE A 456 17.99 27.44 13.53
N GLY A 457 18.83 26.41 13.49
CA GLY A 457 19.14 25.66 12.26
C GLY A 457 20.03 26.42 11.27
N LEU A 458 20.69 27.50 11.71
CA LEU A 458 21.61 28.29 10.91
C LEU A 458 22.98 27.61 10.92
N GLN A 459 23.29 26.82 9.89
CA GLN A 459 24.58 26.17 9.70
C GLN A 459 25.04 26.24 8.24
N ASP A 460 25.98 27.15 7.97
CA ASP A 460 26.82 27.15 6.78
C ASP A 460 28.29 26.92 7.17
N ALA A 461 29.07 26.30 6.28
CA ALA A 461 30.39 25.76 6.60
C ALA A 461 31.53 26.79 6.53
N VAL A 462 31.48 27.86 7.35
CA VAL A 462 32.60 28.78 7.56
C VAL A 462 32.80 29.07 9.05
N SER A 463 34.01 28.87 9.55
CA SER A 463 34.38 29.15 10.95
C SER A 463 34.59 30.66 11.18
N GLY A 464 33.96 31.23 12.22
CA GLY A 464 34.31 32.54 12.78
C GLY A 464 33.37 33.73 12.49
N ALA A 465 32.11 33.51 12.10
CA ALA A 465 31.14 34.57 11.81
C ALA A 465 29.75 34.34 12.45
N SER A 466 29.68 33.54 13.52
CA SER A 466 28.43 33.06 14.13
C SER A 466 27.57 34.20 14.68
N LYS A 467 28.20 35.21 15.29
CA LYS A 467 27.51 36.39 15.83
C LYS A 467 26.82 37.19 14.73
N GLN A 468 27.52 37.45 13.62
CA GLN A 468 26.95 38.24 12.52
C GLN A 468 25.75 37.51 11.90
N MET A 469 25.89 36.20 11.62
CA MET A 469 24.80 35.38 11.07
C MET A 469 23.53 35.38 11.95
N VAL A 470 23.69 35.36 13.28
CA VAL A 470 22.55 35.46 14.21
C VAL A 470 21.96 36.88 14.23
N LEU A 471 22.77 37.94 14.23
CA LEU A 471 22.27 39.33 14.19
C LEU A 471 21.56 39.65 12.88
N ASP A 472 22.06 39.15 11.74
CA ASP A 472 21.43 39.26 10.43
C ASP A 472 20.09 38.48 10.38
N PHE A 473 20.04 37.28 10.96
CA PHE A 473 18.80 36.51 11.08
C PHE A 473 17.76 37.21 11.99
N PHE A 474 18.20 37.77 13.11
CA PHE A 474 17.31 38.46 14.07
C PHE A 474 16.76 39.76 13.46
N SER A 475 17.62 40.59 12.87
CA SER A 475 17.20 41.84 12.21
C SER A 475 16.26 41.58 11.03
N THR A 476 16.59 40.60 10.16
CA THR A 476 15.71 40.18 9.05
C THR A 476 14.37 39.62 9.52
N SER A 477 14.34 38.99 10.70
CA SER A 477 13.10 38.45 11.31
C SER A 477 12.35 39.44 12.20
N GLY A 478 12.86 40.67 12.39
CA GLY A 478 12.27 41.68 13.27
C GLY A 478 12.36 41.37 14.77
N PHE A 479 13.39 40.61 15.19
CA PHE A 479 13.63 40.23 16.58
C PHE A 479 14.63 41.16 17.27
N SER A 480 14.48 41.35 18.58
CA SER A 480 15.43 42.08 19.41
C SER A 480 16.73 41.29 19.61
N GLU A 481 17.88 41.94 19.40
CA GLU A 481 19.21 41.34 19.55
C GLU A 481 19.41 40.67 20.94
N PRO A 482 20.15 39.54 21.03
CA PRO A 482 20.43 38.90 22.32
C PRO A 482 21.29 39.77 23.24
N GLU A 483 20.92 39.84 24.52
CA GLU A 483 21.69 40.55 25.55
C GLU A 483 22.91 39.71 25.98
N GLU A 484 24.12 40.24 25.80
CA GLU A 484 25.38 39.63 26.26
C GLU A 484 25.60 39.86 27.76
N VAL A 485 25.22 38.86 28.59
CA VAL A 485 25.42 38.90 30.04
C VAL A 485 26.75 38.22 30.40
N TRP A 486 27.65 39.00 31.00
CA TRP A 486 29.02 38.59 31.31
C TRP A 486 29.16 38.04 32.73
N GLN A 487 29.82 36.89 32.87
CA GLN A 487 30.15 36.30 34.16
C GLN A 487 31.61 35.80 34.18
N THR A 488 32.42 36.34 35.10
CA THR A 488 33.73 35.77 35.44
C THR A 488 33.55 34.63 36.45
N THR A 489 34.22 33.50 36.24
CA THR A 489 34.28 32.40 37.22
C THR A 489 35.54 32.51 38.06
N ASP A 490 35.57 31.88 39.24
CA ASP A 490 36.67 31.98 40.22
C ASP A 490 38.06 31.65 39.61
N ASP A 491 38.10 30.74 38.64
CA ASP A 491 39.29 30.37 37.84
C ASP A 491 39.80 31.48 36.87
N ARG A 492 39.32 32.72 37.00
CA ARG A 492 39.53 33.88 36.09
C ARG A 492 39.03 33.72 34.65
N LYS A 493 38.38 32.61 34.31
CA LYS A 493 37.80 32.36 32.98
C LYS A 493 36.56 33.22 32.72
N LEU A 494 36.33 33.56 31.45
CA LEU A 494 35.19 34.36 31.01
C LEU A 494 34.06 33.46 30.49
N LYS A 495 32.82 33.84 30.80
CA LYS A 495 31.61 33.27 30.21
C LYS A 495 30.70 34.38 29.70
N CYS A 496 30.35 34.31 28.43
CA CYS A 496 29.21 35.02 27.86
C CYS A 496 27.96 34.15 28.03
N LYS A 497 26.85 34.77 28.43
CA LYS A 497 25.51 34.18 28.32
C LYS A 497 24.68 35.05 27.40
N LEU A 498 24.02 34.46 26.42
CA LEU A 498 23.10 35.18 25.55
C LEU A 498 21.69 35.05 26.10
N LYS A 499 21.07 36.18 26.46
CA LYS A 499 19.70 36.23 26.97
C LYS A 499 18.76 36.74 25.87
N MET A 500 17.79 35.90 25.51
CA MET A 500 16.72 36.22 24.57
C MET A 500 15.44 36.54 25.33
N SER A 501 15.05 37.81 25.39
CA SER A 501 13.79 38.25 26.02
C SER A 501 13.02 39.18 25.10
N GLY A 502 11.88 38.74 24.58
CA GLY A 502 11.07 39.56 23.65
C GLY A 502 9.82 38.87 23.08
N PRO A 503 8.95 39.62 22.39
CA PRO A 503 7.80 39.10 21.65
C PRO A 503 8.18 38.76 20.20
N PHE A 504 8.46 37.49 19.93
CA PHE A 504 8.79 36.95 18.62
C PHE A 504 7.52 36.76 17.78
N LYS A 505 7.48 37.34 16.58
CA LYS A 505 6.31 37.30 15.68
C LYS A 505 6.55 36.39 14.48
N PHE A 506 5.59 35.51 14.21
CA PHE A 506 5.63 34.57 13.08
C PHE A 506 4.32 34.65 12.30
N GLN A 507 4.39 34.63 10.97
CA GLN A 507 3.24 34.74 10.08
C GLN A 507 3.48 33.84 8.86
N ASN A 508 2.45 33.13 8.41
CA ASN A 508 2.53 32.36 7.18
C ASN A 508 2.59 33.28 5.95
N GLN A 509 3.36 32.90 4.94
CA GLN A 509 3.45 33.64 3.68
C GLN A 509 2.16 33.49 2.86
N ASP A 510 1.54 32.30 2.88
CA ASP A 510 0.25 32.06 2.21
C ASP A 510 -0.95 32.48 3.09
N GLY A 511 -1.79 33.37 2.54
CA GLY A 511 -3.06 33.75 3.15
C GLY A 511 -4.09 32.61 3.03
N ALA A 512 -4.88 32.38 4.09
CA ALA A 512 -5.88 31.31 4.10
C ALA A 512 -7.30 31.85 3.94
N SER A 513 -8.20 31.08 3.32
CA SER A 513 -9.63 31.43 3.16
C SER A 513 -10.44 31.42 4.47
N LYS A 514 -9.82 31.08 5.61
CA LYS A 514 -10.46 30.98 6.93
C LYS A 514 -9.51 31.46 8.04
N LYS A 515 -9.96 32.38 8.90
CA LYS A 515 -9.22 32.88 10.08
C LYS A 515 -8.59 31.78 10.96
N GLN A 516 -9.30 30.68 11.22
CA GLN A 516 -8.76 29.57 12.03
C GLN A 516 -7.63 28.81 11.32
N GLN A 517 -7.66 28.71 9.99
CA GLN A 517 -6.60 28.07 9.20
C GLN A 517 -5.37 28.97 9.12
N ALA A 518 -5.56 30.28 8.95
CA ALA A 518 -4.46 31.25 9.04
C ALA A 518 -3.76 31.22 10.41
N GLN A 519 -4.50 31.05 11.51
CA GLN A 519 -3.93 30.85 12.85
C GLN A 519 -3.23 29.49 13.01
N HIS A 520 -3.64 28.47 12.27
CA HIS A 520 -3.04 27.12 12.32
C HIS A 520 -1.67 27.09 11.63
N GLU A 521 -1.57 27.64 10.42
CA GLU A 521 -0.28 27.74 9.70
C GLU A 521 0.68 28.71 10.39
N ALA A 522 0.19 29.82 10.97
CA ALA A 522 1.04 30.72 11.77
C ALA A 522 1.63 30.00 13.01
N ALA A 523 0.85 29.15 13.70
CA ALA A 523 1.34 28.35 14.81
C ALA A 523 2.41 27.34 14.37
N LYS A 524 2.22 26.71 13.20
CA LYS A 524 3.15 25.76 12.59
C LYS A 524 4.48 26.43 12.22
N GLU A 525 4.45 27.60 11.58
CA GLU A 525 5.67 28.35 11.26
C GLU A 525 6.46 28.72 12.52
N ALA A 526 5.79 29.20 13.57
CA ALA A 526 6.45 29.47 14.86
C ALA A 526 7.09 28.22 15.47
N LEU A 527 6.45 27.06 15.33
CA LEU A 527 6.97 25.78 15.84
C LEU A 527 8.17 25.26 15.04
N THR A 528 8.15 25.40 13.72
CA THR A 528 9.30 25.07 12.86
C THR A 528 10.47 25.99 13.16
N ARG A 529 10.27 27.30 13.26
CA ARG A 529 11.33 28.29 13.54
C ARG A 529 11.91 28.20 14.95
N LEU A 530 11.09 27.80 15.93
CA LEU A 530 11.52 27.66 17.34
C LEU A 530 11.84 26.20 17.72
N ALA A 531 11.99 25.28 16.76
CA ALA A 531 12.10 23.85 17.05
C ALA A 531 13.26 23.52 18.00
N GLY A 532 14.46 24.05 17.72
CA GLY A 532 15.65 23.87 18.58
C GLY A 532 15.61 24.65 19.90
N VAL A 533 14.71 25.63 20.04
CA VAL A 533 14.49 26.40 21.28
C VAL A 533 13.48 25.71 22.19
N LEU A 534 12.36 25.22 21.63
CA LEU A 534 11.28 24.55 22.34
C LEU A 534 11.56 23.06 22.60
N GLY A 535 12.58 22.48 21.97
CA GLY A 535 12.85 21.05 22.00
C GLY A 535 11.82 20.22 21.23
N TRP A 536 11.34 20.76 20.10
CA TRP A 536 10.44 20.06 19.17
C TRP A 536 11.25 19.22 18.19
N ASP A 537 10.96 17.93 18.10
CA ASP A 537 11.39 17.07 17.00
C ASP A 537 10.25 16.98 15.96
N SER A 538 10.56 17.16 14.68
CA SER A 538 9.56 17.33 13.60
C SER A 538 8.71 16.09 13.30
N VAL A 539 9.03 14.94 13.89
CA VAL A 539 8.39 13.65 13.60
C VAL A 539 7.07 13.47 14.39
N CYS A 540 5.99 14.09 13.93
CA CYS A 540 4.61 13.69 14.29
C CYS A 540 3.55 14.19 13.29
N GLU A 541 2.37 13.55 13.35
CA GLU A 541 1.31 13.55 12.34
C GLU A 541 0.49 14.87 12.25
N THR A 542 -0.47 14.88 11.32
CA THR A 542 -1.39 15.98 11.00
C THR A 542 -2.37 16.32 12.15
N GLY A 543 -1.93 17.13 13.13
CA GLY A 543 -2.81 17.55 14.23
C GLY A 543 -2.39 18.78 15.04
N ASN A 544 -3.27 19.78 15.11
CA ASN A 544 -3.33 20.84 16.15
C ASN A 544 -2.00 21.52 16.58
N TYR A 545 -1.24 22.08 15.62
CA TYR A 545 -0.05 22.89 15.92
C TYR A 545 -0.29 24.01 16.96
N LYS A 546 -1.46 24.66 16.93
CA LYS A 546 -1.86 25.70 17.89
C LYS A 546 -1.86 25.22 19.35
N GLY A 547 -2.39 24.03 19.61
CA GLY A 547 -2.35 23.42 20.94
C GLY A 547 -0.93 23.02 21.37
N LYS A 548 -0.13 22.51 20.43
CA LYS A 548 1.23 22.02 20.73
C LYS A 548 2.24 23.16 20.98
N LEU A 549 2.11 24.29 20.29
CA LEU A 549 2.86 25.53 20.60
C LEU A 549 2.56 26.02 22.02
N GLN A 550 1.27 26.03 22.40
CA GLN A 550 0.86 26.42 23.75
C GLN A 550 1.38 25.45 24.83
N GLU A 551 1.34 24.14 24.59
CA GLU A 551 1.88 23.12 25.51
C GLU A 551 3.37 23.33 25.80
N LEU A 552 4.19 23.52 24.77
CA LEU A 552 5.64 23.63 24.92
C LEU A 552 6.07 24.94 25.57
N LEU A 553 5.42 26.06 25.25
CA LEU A 553 5.68 27.34 25.90
C LEU A 553 5.35 27.27 27.40
N VAL A 554 4.19 26.73 27.77
CA VAL A 554 3.81 26.53 29.18
C VAL A 554 4.78 25.56 29.88
N LYS A 555 5.22 24.50 29.21
CA LYS A 555 6.22 23.54 29.74
C LYS A 555 7.58 24.17 30.02
N GLN A 556 7.98 25.21 29.27
CA GLN A 556 9.20 25.99 29.51
C GLN A 556 8.99 27.21 30.43
N GLY A 557 7.77 27.42 30.95
CA GLY A 557 7.45 28.56 31.83
C GLY A 557 7.25 29.89 31.11
N HIS A 558 7.00 29.85 29.79
CA HIS A 558 6.72 31.03 28.97
C HIS A 558 5.21 31.33 28.88
N GLU A 559 4.86 32.57 28.51
CA GLU A 559 3.46 32.97 28.34
C GLU A 559 2.79 32.27 27.15
N THR A 560 1.45 32.19 27.18
CA THR A 560 0.67 31.58 26.10
C THR A 560 0.74 32.39 24.81
N PRO A 561 0.78 31.73 23.63
CA PRO A 561 0.90 32.41 22.34
C PRO A 561 -0.37 33.19 21.99
N THR A 562 -0.21 34.42 21.51
CA THR A 562 -1.32 35.32 21.12
C THR A 562 -1.44 35.38 19.60
N TYR A 563 -2.67 35.54 19.07
CA TYR A 563 -2.95 35.40 17.64
C TYR A 563 -3.71 36.60 17.07
N ASP A 564 -2.99 37.46 16.35
CA ASP A 564 -3.53 38.57 15.59
C ASP A 564 -3.98 38.06 14.20
N THR A 565 -5.12 38.50 13.68
CA THR A 565 -5.57 38.15 12.31
C THR A 565 -6.03 39.40 11.58
N LEU A 566 -5.35 39.72 10.48
CA LEU A 566 -5.64 40.86 9.63
C LEU A 566 -6.56 40.44 8.47
N PRO A 567 -7.65 41.19 8.18
CA PRO A 567 -8.38 41.06 6.92
C PRO A 567 -7.52 41.62 5.79
N GLY A 568 -7.31 40.86 4.70
CA GLY A 568 -6.66 41.36 3.50
C GLY A 568 -7.52 42.42 2.80
N GLY A 569 -7.05 43.67 2.76
CA GLY A 569 -7.61 44.74 1.93
C GLY A 569 -6.78 44.94 0.67
N ASN A 570 -7.43 45.34 -0.43
CA ASN A 570 -6.73 45.57 -1.71
C ASN A 570 -5.78 46.77 -1.62
N GLY A 571 -4.52 46.56 -1.99
CA GLY A 571 -3.51 47.58 -2.29
C GLY A 571 -2.55 47.01 -3.32
N SER A 572 -2.14 47.82 -4.31
CA SER A 572 -1.29 47.38 -5.41
C SER A 572 -0.27 48.46 -5.79
N LEU A 573 0.87 48.00 -6.30
CA LEU A 573 2.05 48.75 -6.74
C LEU A 573 2.84 49.48 -5.62
N GLY A 574 4.18 49.48 -5.66
CA GLY A 574 5.03 48.70 -6.57
C GLY A 574 6.53 49.02 -6.54
N ASP A 575 7.24 48.20 -7.32
CA ASP A 575 8.60 48.34 -7.86
C ASP A 575 9.83 48.40 -6.92
N LYS A 576 11.02 48.28 -7.53
CA LYS A 576 12.32 48.02 -6.90
C LYS A 576 13.31 49.18 -7.11
N ASN A 577 14.14 49.48 -6.09
CA ASN A 577 15.62 49.37 -6.16
C ASN A 577 16.34 50.05 -4.97
N HIS A 578 17.62 49.67 -4.82
CA HIS A 578 18.65 50.13 -3.86
C HIS A 578 19.00 51.64 -3.98
N PRO A 579 19.76 52.27 -3.03
CA PRO A 579 20.69 51.66 -2.05
C PRO A 579 20.61 52.20 -0.60
N ALA A 580 21.51 51.70 0.26
CA ALA A 580 21.70 52.14 1.65
C ALA A 580 22.74 53.28 1.78
N PRO A 581 22.65 54.11 2.84
CA PRO A 581 23.76 54.92 3.34
C PRO A 581 24.27 54.45 4.72
N SER A 582 25.53 54.74 5.03
CA SER A 582 26.21 54.36 6.26
C SER A 582 26.35 55.51 7.27
N VAL A 583 26.16 55.19 8.56
CA VAL A 583 26.89 55.65 9.79
C VAL A 583 27.28 57.15 9.96
N SER A 584 27.18 57.65 11.20
CA SER A 584 27.82 58.87 11.79
C SER A 584 26.98 60.16 11.91
N ILE A 585 26.24 60.25 13.03
CA ILE A 585 26.21 61.36 14.02
C ILE A 585 26.73 62.76 13.57
N VAL A 586 25.87 63.80 13.63
CA VAL A 586 26.01 65.06 14.44
C VAL A 586 24.85 66.06 14.18
N GLU A 587 24.30 66.59 15.27
CA GLU A 587 23.49 67.81 15.52
C GLU A 587 22.53 68.50 14.50
N SER A 588 21.33 68.83 15.03
CA SER A 588 20.54 70.07 14.85
C SER A 588 19.71 70.37 13.58
N CYS A 589 18.42 70.58 13.83
CA CYS A 589 17.36 71.30 13.10
C CYS A 589 17.72 72.18 11.87
N LYS A 590 16.97 72.03 10.75
CA LYS A 590 15.84 72.94 10.38
C LYS A 590 15.04 72.61 9.10
N ASP A 591 13.76 72.97 9.18
CA ASP A 591 12.80 73.47 8.18
C ASP A 591 13.12 73.60 6.65
N LYS A 592 12.10 73.24 5.82
CA LYS A 592 11.51 74.00 4.68
C LYS A 592 12.35 74.27 3.40
N GLU A 593 11.82 74.55 2.20
CA GLU A 593 10.53 74.31 1.51
C GLU A 593 10.69 74.59 -0.02
N VAL A 594 9.71 74.18 -0.86
CA VAL A 594 9.23 74.89 -2.08
C VAL A 594 10.17 75.05 -3.32
N SER A 595 9.93 74.18 -4.32
CA SER A 595 9.56 74.50 -5.73
C SER A 595 10.56 74.83 -6.88
N THR A 596 10.11 74.35 -8.05
CA THR A 596 10.11 74.96 -9.43
C THR A 596 11.26 74.77 -10.45
N ALA A 597 10.79 74.56 -11.69
CA ALA A 597 11.40 74.80 -13.02
C ALA A 597 12.34 73.75 -13.67
N SER A 598 12.05 73.45 -14.93
CA SER A 598 12.91 72.81 -15.95
C SER A 598 13.49 73.90 -16.90
N PRO A 599 14.47 73.63 -17.78
CA PRO A 599 14.15 73.06 -19.12
C PRO A 599 15.26 72.25 -19.86
N SER A 600 14.83 71.42 -20.84
CA SER A 600 15.36 71.14 -22.23
C SER A 600 16.88 70.96 -22.51
N GLU A 601 17.40 70.47 -23.66
CA GLU A 601 16.94 70.18 -25.06
C GLU A 601 17.50 68.80 -25.55
N ARG A 602 16.81 67.94 -26.36
CA ARG A 602 16.48 67.94 -27.83
C ARG A 602 17.67 67.52 -28.75
N PRO A 603 17.50 66.94 -29.98
CA PRO A 603 16.33 66.34 -30.71
C PRO A 603 16.40 64.77 -30.74
N ALA A 604 15.87 63.93 -31.66
CA ALA A 604 15.06 63.92 -32.91
C ALA A 604 14.30 62.53 -32.99
N ALA A 605 13.25 62.18 -33.76
CA ALA A 605 12.48 62.71 -34.93
C ALA A 605 12.92 62.23 -36.35
N PRO A 606 12.04 61.76 -37.29
CA PRO A 606 10.59 61.41 -37.16
C PRO A 606 10.19 60.07 -37.94
N PRO A 607 9.00 59.84 -38.59
CA PRO A 607 8.33 58.50 -38.75
C PRO A 607 8.33 58.02 -40.24
N PRO A 608 7.43 57.15 -40.83
CA PRO A 608 6.22 56.38 -40.39
C PRO A 608 6.33 54.84 -40.72
N GLU A 609 5.35 53.97 -41.12
CA GLU A 609 3.93 54.09 -41.52
C GLU A 609 3.08 52.76 -41.49
N ARG A 610 1.75 52.89 -41.22
CA ARG A 610 0.51 52.22 -41.79
C ARG A 610 0.66 50.92 -42.64
N SER A 611 -0.20 49.88 -42.54
CA SER A 611 -1.62 49.94 -42.95
C SER A 611 -2.51 48.71 -42.62
N THR A 612 -3.76 49.02 -42.24
CA THR A 612 -5.08 48.37 -42.50
C THR A 612 -5.25 46.86 -42.87
N LEU A 613 -6.15 46.22 -42.10
CA LEU A 613 -7.27 45.33 -42.49
C LEU A 613 -7.77 45.51 -43.96
N GLN A 614 -8.36 44.55 -44.68
CA GLN A 614 -9.42 43.54 -44.43
C GLN A 614 -9.52 42.62 -45.70
N PRO A 615 -10.44 41.64 -45.90
CA PRO A 615 -11.48 41.03 -45.04
C PRO A 615 -11.27 39.47 -44.96
N THR A 616 -12.20 38.47 -44.96
CA THR A 616 -13.67 38.40 -45.15
C THR A 616 -14.31 37.10 -44.58
N LYS A 617 -15.53 37.24 -44.03
CA LYS A 617 -16.73 36.36 -44.17
C LYS A 617 -16.67 34.82 -43.94
N VAL A 618 -16.81 34.45 -42.65
CA VAL A 618 -17.83 33.55 -42.05
C VAL A 618 -18.63 32.58 -42.95
N GLU A 619 -18.66 31.30 -42.56
CA GLU A 619 -19.86 30.43 -42.57
C GLU A 619 -19.90 29.58 -41.27
N VAL A 620 -21.01 28.92 -40.93
CA VAL A 620 -21.35 28.52 -39.54
C VAL A 620 -21.76 27.05 -39.38
N ALA A 621 -21.17 26.33 -38.40
CA ALA A 621 -21.69 25.04 -37.92
C ALA A 621 -21.37 24.75 -36.43
N LYS A 622 -22.33 24.09 -35.77
CA LYS A 622 -22.43 23.46 -34.43
C LYS A 622 -21.24 23.41 -33.44
N PRO A 623 -21.53 23.39 -32.10
CA PRO A 623 -20.56 23.01 -31.08
C PRO A 623 -20.40 21.48 -30.95
N GLU A 624 -19.17 21.00 -30.97
CA GLU A 624 -18.79 19.67 -30.46
C GLU A 624 -18.05 19.79 -29.12
N ALA A 625 -17.91 18.67 -28.40
CA ALA A 625 -17.35 18.67 -27.05
C ALA A 625 -15.84 18.94 -27.03
N ALA A 626 -15.39 19.81 -26.11
CA ALA A 626 -13.99 20.16 -25.98
C ALA A 626 -13.17 18.99 -25.40
N ALA A 627 -12.26 18.43 -26.22
CA ALA A 627 -11.27 17.45 -25.76
C ALA A 627 -10.23 18.11 -24.84
N ALA A 628 -9.73 17.38 -23.84
CA ALA A 628 -8.76 17.90 -22.88
C ALA A 628 -7.37 18.08 -23.52
N GLN A 629 -6.76 19.25 -23.31
CA GLN A 629 -5.43 19.55 -23.82
C GLN A 629 -4.34 18.81 -23.03
N LEU A 630 -3.40 18.19 -23.75
CA LEU A 630 -2.22 17.53 -23.17
C LEU A 630 -0.99 18.45 -23.24
N PHE A 631 -0.10 18.29 -22.28
CA PHE A 631 1.17 19.01 -22.17
C PHE A 631 2.33 18.02 -22.18
N LEU A 632 3.37 18.34 -22.94
CA LEU A 632 4.70 17.72 -22.84
C LEU A 632 5.67 18.74 -22.22
N ALA A 633 6.71 18.26 -21.56
CA ALA A 633 7.75 19.09 -20.96
C ALA A 633 9.14 18.54 -21.20
N SER A 634 10.12 19.43 -21.18
CA SER A 634 11.53 19.08 -21.08
C SER A 634 12.18 19.76 -19.88
N VAL A 635 13.22 19.13 -19.35
CA VAL A 635 14.14 19.73 -18.39
C VAL A 635 15.53 19.76 -19.01
N THR A 636 16.21 20.91 -18.95
CA THR A 636 17.61 21.05 -19.32
C THR A 636 18.45 21.19 -18.05
N VAL A 637 19.58 20.49 -18.01
CA VAL A 637 20.50 20.40 -16.87
C VAL A 637 21.93 20.68 -17.37
N THR A 638 22.58 21.73 -16.86
CA THR A 638 24.00 22.01 -17.15
C THR A 638 24.89 21.24 -16.18
N LEU A 639 25.71 20.32 -16.70
CA LEU A 639 26.67 19.55 -15.90
C LEU A 639 28.11 20.04 -16.13
N LYS A 640 28.92 19.92 -15.08
CA LYS A 640 30.36 20.22 -15.07
C LYS A 640 31.07 19.06 -14.39
N LYS A 641 31.44 18.02 -15.15
CA LYS A 641 31.81 16.71 -14.59
C LYS A 641 32.83 15.95 -15.45
N VAL A 642 34.01 15.73 -14.87
CA VAL A 642 34.99 14.77 -15.37
C VAL A 642 34.75 13.40 -14.72
N ILE A 643 34.82 12.34 -15.52
CA ILE A 643 34.81 10.94 -15.12
C ILE A 643 36.24 10.42 -15.16
N ASP A 644 36.80 10.17 -13.97
CA ASP A 644 38.15 9.61 -13.77
C ASP A 644 38.03 8.15 -13.31
N PRO A 645 38.33 7.15 -14.16
CA PRO A 645 38.34 5.75 -13.77
C PRO A 645 39.54 5.44 -12.85
N PRO A 646 39.48 4.41 -11.98
CA PRO A 646 40.59 4.05 -11.11
C PRO A 646 41.68 3.22 -11.81
N GLU A 647 41.39 2.66 -12.98
CA GLU A 647 42.24 1.70 -13.70
C GLU A 647 43.28 2.38 -14.59
N VAL A 648 44.41 1.70 -14.81
CA VAL A 648 45.53 2.14 -15.67
C VAL A 648 46.03 0.98 -16.53
N HIS A 649 46.19 1.21 -17.82
CA HIS A 649 46.39 0.17 -18.83
C HIS A 649 47.73 0.32 -19.54
N SER A 650 48.25 -0.77 -20.13
CA SER A 650 49.48 -0.74 -20.92
C SER A 650 49.32 0.08 -22.21
N GLU A 651 48.14 0.01 -22.83
CA GLU A 651 47.83 0.69 -24.09
C GLU A 651 46.84 1.85 -23.88
N GLU A 652 46.99 2.92 -24.66
CA GLU A 652 46.15 4.12 -24.57
C GLU A 652 44.69 3.82 -24.94
N GLU A 653 44.46 3.06 -26.01
CA GLU A 653 43.12 2.65 -26.45
C GLU A 653 42.42 1.73 -25.43
N GLU A 654 43.17 0.92 -24.66
CA GLU A 654 42.57 0.13 -23.57
C GLU A 654 42.06 1.03 -22.44
N ALA A 655 42.82 2.06 -22.07
CA ALA A 655 42.41 3.06 -21.08
C ALA A 655 41.21 3.88 -21.55
N ILE A 656 41.15 4.22 -22.84
CA ILE A 656 39.97 4.84 -23.49
C ILE A 656 38.75 3.92 -23.36
N GLN A 657 38.83 2.66 -23.80
CA GLN A 657 37.69 1.74 -23.75
C GLN A 657 37.27 1.43 -22.30
N ALA A 658 38.18 1.39 -21.33
CA ALA A 658 37.86 1.28 -19.91
C ALA A 658 37.10 2.51 -19.38
N ALA A 659 37.52 3.72 -19.75
CA ALA A 659 36.82 4.95 -19.40
C ALA A 659 35.40 5.01 -20.00
N TYR A 660 35.24 4.61 -21.27
CA TYR A 660 33.92 4.54 -21.92
C TYR A 660 33.01 3.45 -21.34
N ARG A 661 33.55 2.29 -20.92
CA ARG A 661 32.79 1.28 -20.14
C ARG A 661 32.30 1.84 -18.80
N ASN A 662 33.15 2.58 -18.10
CA ASN A 662 32.77 3.23 -16.84
C ASN A 662 31.64 4.26 -17.05
N LEU A 663 31.67 4.98 -18.16
CA LEU A 663 30.63 5.94 -18.56
C LEU A 663 29.32 5.25 -18.99
N ALA A 664 29.39 4.19 -19.79
CA ALA A 664 28.23 3.39 -20.23
C ALA A 664 27.45 2.82 -19.03
N LEU A 665 28.16 2.21 -18.07
CA LEU A 665 27.58 1.70 -16.83
C LEU A 665 26.89 2.80 -16.00
N LYS A 666 27.48 4.01 -15.94
CA LYS A 666 26.90 5.15 -15.21
C LYS A 666 25.64 5.74 -15.84
N PHE A 667 25.45 5.57 -17.14
CA PHE A 667 24.22 5.93 -17.87
C PHE A 667 23.20 4.77 -17.98
N GLY A 668 23.54 3.57 -17.49
CA GLY A 668 22.68 2.38 -17.56
C GLY A 668 22.59 1.77 -18.96
N LEU A 669 23.61 1.96 -19.79
CA LEU A 669 23.73 1.31 -21.09
C LEU A 669 24.33 -0.10 -20.88
N THR A 670 23.55 -1.13 -21.18
CA THR A 670 23.94 -2.54 -21.03
C THR A 670 24.53 -3.10 -22.32
N ASP A 671 25.64 -3.85 -22.23
CA ASP A 671 26.28 -4.51 -23.36
C ASP A 671 25.42 -5.66 -23.95
N SER A 672 24.45 -5.31 -24.80
CA SER A 672 23.54 -6.26 -25.46
C SER A 672 23.93 -6.60 -26.91
N VAL A 673 25.11 -6.19 -27.37
CA VAL A 673 25.63 -6.46 -28.72
C VAL A 673 27.14 -6.79 -28.63
N PRO A 674 27.56 -8.05 -28.81
CA PRO A 674 28.96 -8.46 -28.60
C PRO A 674 30.02 -7.84 -29.53
N ASP A 675 29.61 -7.24 -30.66
CA ASP A 675 30.49 -6.78 -31.75
C ASP A 675 30.65 -5.25 -31.87
N VAL A 676 30.07 -4.45 -30.96
CA VAL A 676 30.13 -2.97 -31.05
C VAL A 676 31.09 -2.40 -30.00
N PRO A 677 32.15 -1.66 -30.39
CA PRO A 677 33.04 -0.99 -29.43
C PRO A 677 32.26 -0.04 -28.51
N VAL A 678 32.48 -0.15 -27.20
CA VAL A 678 31.68 0.55 -26.18
C VAL A 678 31.77 2.08 -26.33
N LYS A 679 32.94 2.60 -26.70
CA LYS A 679 33.13 4.01 -27.10
C LYS A 679 32.10 4.46 -28.15
N LYS A 680 31.87 3.67 -29.20
CA LYS A 680 30.89 3.98 -30.24
C LYS A 680 29.46 3.94 -29.69
N MET A 681 29.12 2.93 -28.88
CA MET A 681 27.78 2.82 -28.28
C MET A 681 27.42 4.06 -27.44
N VAL A 682 28.37 4.60 -26.69
CA VAL A 682 28.19 5.84 -25.90
C VAL A 682 28.06 7.06 -26.82
N VAL A 683 28.91 7.21 -27.84
CA VAL A 683 28.85 8.33 -28.80
C VAL A 683 27.53 8.32 -29.61
N ASP A 684 27.09 7.15 -30.08
CA ASP A 684 25.81 6.98 -30.78
C ASP A 684 24.62 7.34 -29.86
N TYR A 685 24.68 7.00 -28.57
CA TYR A 685 23.66 7.38 -27.57
C TYR A 685 23.64 8.89 -27.30
N PHE A 686 24.80 9.50 -27.04
CA PHE A 686 24.92 10.95 -26.81
C PHE A 686 24.41 11.73 -28.03
N THR A 687 24.82 11.32 -29.24
CA THR A 687 24.35 11.89 -30.52
C THR A 687 22.83 11.76 -30.66
N LYS A 688 22.25 10.58 -30.41
CA LYS A 688 20.79 10.36 -30.49
C LYS A 688 20.01 11.24 -29.49
N CYS A 689 20.58 11.52 -28.32
CA CYS A 689 19.98 12.38 -27.31
C CYS A 689 20.28 13.88 -27.49
N GLY A 690 21.14 14.26 -28.44
CA GLY A 690 21.55 15.65 -28.66
C GLY A 690 22.47 16.20 -27.57
N PHE A 691 23.20 15.33 -26.87
CA PHE A 691 24.21 15.70 -25.89
C PHE A 691 25.56 15.96 -26.57
N LYS A 692 26.40 16.82 -25.99
CA LYS A 692 27.78 16.99 -26.46
C LYS A 692 28.60 15.72 -26.18
N GLU A 693 29.31 15.21 -27.18
CA GLU A 693 30.25 14.09 -27.01
C GLU A 693 31.28 14.34 -25.89
N PRO A 694 31.73 13.29 -25.17
CA PRO A 694 32.73 13.43 -24.11
C PRO A 694 34.11 13.84 -24.66
N ASP A 695 34.77 14.81 -24.04
CA ASP A 695 36.17 15.12 -24.37
C ASP A 695 37.11 14.10 -23.71
N GLU A 696 38.07 13.57 -24.48
CA GLU A 696 39.01 12.53 -24.04
C GLU A 696 40.34 13.15 -23.55
N PHE A 697 40.73 12.83 -22.31
CA PHE A 697 41.97 13.29 -21.71
C PHE A 697 42.80 12.10 -21.21
N CYS A 698 43.69 11.60 -22.06
CA CYS A 698 44.62 10.52 -21.72
C CYS A 698 45.99 11.09 -21.28
N GLU A 699 46.54 10.57 -20.19
CA GLU A 699 47.84 10.97 -19.64
C GLU A 699 48.73 9.74 -19.36
N PRO A 700 50.03 9.79 -19.71
CA PRO A 700 50.97 8.73 -19.37
C PRO A 700 51.38 8.82 -17.89
N THR A 701 51.19 7.73 -17.17
CA THR A 701 51.68 7.54 -15.80
C THR A 701 53.13 7.05 -15.80
N GLY A 702 53.86 7.30 -14.71
CA GLY A 702 55.31 7.06 -14.62
C GLY A 702 55.75 5.60 -14.83
N ASP A 703 54.85 4.64 -14.69
CA ASP A 703 55.12 3.20 -14.85
C ASP A 703 54.88 2.69 -16.29
N ASN A 704 54.96 3.59 -17.29
CA ASN A 704 54.78 3.29 -18.71
C ASN A 704 53.37 2.72 -19.03
N LYS A 705 52.34 3.29 -18.40
CA LYS A 705 50.91 2.97 -18.54
C LYS A 705 50.07 4.23 -18.74
N PHE A 706 48.94 4.11 -19.43
CA PHE A 706 48.02 5.22 -19.67
C PHE A 706 46.85 5.23 -18.68
N LYS A 707 46.42 6.43 -18.30
CA LYS A 707 45.15 6.70 -17.64
C LYS A 707 44.33 7.63 -18.52
N CYS A 708 43.06 7.34 -18.79
CA CYS A 708 42.22 8.23 -19.58
C CYS A 708 40.94 8.65 -18.86
N LYS A 709 40.59 9.93 -18.98
CA LYS A 709 39.47 10.60 -18.32
C LYS A 709 38.51 11.14 -19.37
N LEU A 710 37.22 11.18 -19.07
CA LEU A 710 36.20 11.71 -19.97
C LEU A 710 35.53 12.94 -19.33
N ASP A 711 35.62 14.11 -19.96
CA ASP A 711 34.83 15.27 -19.55
C ASP A 711 33.48 15.27 -20.29
N ILE A 712 32.39 15.21 -19.51
CA ILE A 712 31.00 15.25 -20.00
C ILE A 712 30.32 16.58 -19.67
N SER A 713 31.09 17.66 -19.50
CA SER A 713 30.57 19.00 -19.22
C SER A 713 29.79 19.57 -20.41
N GLY A 714 28.52 19.94 -20.18
CA GLY A 714 27.59 20.39 -21.22
C GLY A 714 26.13 20.44 -20.75
N GLU A 715 25.23 20.77 -21.66
CA GLU A 715 23.77 20.74 -21.42
C GLU A 715 23.18 19.36 -21.76
N PHE A 716 22.35 18.83 -20.85
CA PHE A 716 21.62 17.58 -21.02
C PHE A 716 20.12 17.86 -20.95
N ARG A 717 19.36 17.54 -22.01
CA ARG A 717 17.91 17.72 -22.07
C ARG A 717 17.15 16.39 -21.99
N PHE A 718 16.28 16.28 -20.98
CA PHE A 718 15.40 15.13 -20.77
C PHE A 718 13.93 15.54 -21.00
N HIS A 719 13.09 14.60 -21.42
CA HIS A 719 11.71 14.86 -21.85
C HIS A 719 10.72 13.97 -21.10
N SER A 720 9.51 14.47 -20.84
CA SER A 720 8.40 13.64 -20.33
C SER A 720 7.97 12.63 -21.40
N GLN A 721 7.93 11.34 -21.07
CA GLN A 721 7.63 10.28 -22.04
C GLN A 721 6.17 10.35 -22.57
N ASP A 722 5.21 10.68 -21.70
CA ASP A 722 3.79 10.80 -22.03
C ASP A 722 3.28 12.26 -21.94
N GLY A 723 2.29 12.59 -22.78
CA GLY A 723 1.56 13.86 -22.71
C GLY A 723 0.46 13.82 -21.64
N VAL A 724 0.47 14.76 -20.69
CA VAL A 724 -0.45 14.76 -19.53
C VAL A 724 -1.29 16.04 -19.45
N THR A 725 -2.49 15.95 -18.89
CA THR A 725 -3.47 17.07 -18.84
C THR A 725 -3.07 18.26 -17.95
N LYS A 726 -1.95 18.18 -17.22
CA LYS A 726 -1.48 19.22 -16.29
C LYS A 726 -0.02 19.59 -16.56
N LYS A 727 0.22 20.85 -16.95
CA LYS A 727 1.55 21.44 -17.22
C LYS A 727 2.61 21.11 -16.15
N GLN A 728 2.25 21.20 -14.87
CA GLN A 728 3.17 20.89 -13.76
C GLN A 728 3.56 19.41 -13.68
N GLN A 729 2.65 18.50 -14.04
CA GLN A 729 2.88 17.06 -14.01
C GLN A 729 3.79 16.62 -15.17
N ALA A 730 3.71 17.27 -16.33
CA ALA A 730 4.67 17.06 -17.42
C ALA A 730 6.10 17.44 -16.97
N GLN A 731 6.27 18.61 -16.35
CA GLN A 731 7.56 19.02 -15.76
C GLN A 731 8.05 18.05 -14.66
N HIS A 732 7.13 17.39 -13.95
CA HIS A 732 7.44 16.44 -12.89
C HIS A 732 8.06 15.14 -13.43
N GLU A 733 7.45 14.56 -14.48
CA GLU A 733 7.98 13.36 -15.14
C GLU A 733 9.28 13.64 -15.90
N ALA A 734 9.44 14.82 -16.50
CA ALA A 734 10.72 15.25 -17.08
C ALA A 734 11.84 15.33 -16.00
N ALA A 735 11.54 15.88 -14.81
CA ALA A 735 12.50 15.93 -13.70
C ALA A 735 12.90 14.53 -13.18
N LYS A 736 11.96 13.59 -13.20
CA LYS A 736 12.12 12.20 -12.78
C LYS A 736 13.02 11.40 -13.74
N GLU A 737 12.82 11.54 -15.05
CA GLU A 737 13.72 10.96 -16.06
C GLU A 737 15.16 11.47 -15.87
N ALA A 738 15.34 12.79 -15.71
CA ALA A 738 16.65 13.40 -15.47
C ALA A 738 17.31 12.88 -14.17
N LEU A 739 16.58 12.79 -13.06
CA LEU A 739 17.07 12.17 -11.82
C LEU A 739 17.51 10.72 -12.03
N THR A 740 16.72 9.94 -12.77
CA THR A 740 16.97 8.51 -12.99
C THR A 740 18.22 8.30 -13.85
N ARG A 741 18.38 9.08 -14.93
CA ARG A 741 19.53 8.97 -15.85
C ARG A 741 20.83 9.51 -15.25
N LEU A 742 20.76 10.57 -14.44
CA LEU A 742 21.97 11.19 -13.87
C LEU A 742 22.40 10.59 -12.52
N ALA A 743 21.60 9.72 -11.89
CA ALA A 743 21.92 9.11 -10.59
C ALA A 743 23.30 8.41 -10.57
N GLY A 744 23.61 7.59 -11.59
CA GLY A 744 24.91 6.89 -11.69
C GLY A 744 26.08 7.82 -12.03
N VAL A 745 25.83 8.90 -12.77
CA VAL A 745 26.83 9.90 -13.20
C VAL A 745 27.25 10.81 -12.04
N LEU A 746 26.28 11.24 -11.24
CA LEU A 746 26.46 12.22 -10.15
C LEU A 746 26.59 11.56 -8.76
N GLY A 747 26.33 10.26 -8.66
CA GLY A 747 26.49 9.47 -7.44
C GLY A 747 25.37 9.69 -6.42
N TRP A 748 24.11 9.76 -6.89
CA TRP A 748 22.94 10.02 -6.06
C TRP A 748 22.12 8.75 -5.84
N ASP A 749 21.64 8.57 -4.61
CA ASP A 749 20.80 7.42 -4.26
C ASP A 749 19.43 7.56 -4.98
N SER A 750 19.09 6.61 -5.85
CA SER A 750 18.01 6.74 -6.84
C SER A 750 16.59 6.65 -6.25
N VAL A 751 16.48 6.43 -4.94
CA VAL A 751 15.23 6.08 -4.24
C VAL A 751 14.49 7.33 -3.74
N CYS A 752 14.01 8.17 -4.66
CA CYS A 752 13.12 9.29 -4.32
C CYS A 752 11.66 8.82 -4.16
N LYS A 753 11.30 8.35 -2.95
CA LYS A 753 9.93 7.91 -2.59
C LYS A 753 8.93 9.04 -2.35
N THR A 754 9.34 10.31 -2.47
CA THR A 754 8.50 11.49 -2.26
C THR A 754 8.20 12.19 -3.59
N GLY A 755 6.94 12.62 -3.77
CA GLY A 755 6.45 13.26 -5.00
C GLY A 755 6.93 14.71 -5.20
N ASN A 756 8.25 14.95 -5.15
CA ASN A 756 8.86 16.25 -5.46
C ASN A 756 10.17 16.11 -6.25
N TYR A 757 10.14 15.38 -7.36
CA TYR A 757 11.30 15.19 -8.25
C TYR A 757 11.91 16.52 -8.72
N LYS A 758 11.08 17.55 -8.97
CA LYS A 758 11.54 18.89 -9.37
C LYS A 758 12.38 19.57 -8.29
N GLY A 759 11.89 19.62 -7.05
CA GLY A 759 12.66 20.14 -5.93
C GLY A 759 13.92 19.33 -5.65
N LYS A 760 13.85 17.99 -5.75
CA LYS A 760 14.99 17.11 -5.46
C LYS A 760 16.09 17.20 -6.53
N LEU A 761 15.75 17.34 -7.81
CA LEU A 761 16.72 17.59 -8.87
C LEU A 761 17.46 18.91 -8.66
N GLN A 762 16.73 19.98 -8.30
CA GLN A 762 17.33 21.27 -8.00
C GLN A 762 18.23 21.22 -6.74
N GLU A 763 17.77 20.60 -5.65
CA GLU A 763 18.55 20.42 -4.41
C GLU A 763 19.88 19.72 -4.69
N LEU A 764 19.84 18.61 -5.42
CA LEU A 764 21.03 17.77 -5.67
C LEU A 764 22.02 18.42 -6.66
N LEU A 765 21.53 19.12 -7.70
CA LEU A 765 22.37 19.89 -8.62
C LEU A 765 23.10 21.02 -7.88
N VAL A 766 22.38 21.83 -7.10
CA VAL A 766 22.97 22.92 -6.29
C VAL A 766 23.98 22.38 -5.29
N LYS A 767 23.68 21.24 -4.64
CA LYS A 767 24.59 20.57 -3.70
C LYS A 767 25.92 20.09 -4.32
N GLN A 768 25.98 19.91 -5.65
CA GLN A 768 27.22 19.60 -6.38
C GLN A 768 27.80 20.79 -7.16
N GLY A 769 27.30 22.02 -6.93
CA GLY A 769 27.78 23.22 -7.63
C GLY A 769 27.39 23.28 -9.10
N HIS A 770 26.33 22.58 -9.50
CA HIS A 770 25.74 22.65 -10.84
C HIS A 770 24.62 23.70 -10.88
N GLU A 771 24.28 24.15 -12.09
CA GLU A 771 23.28 25.19 -12.30
C GLU A 771 21.85 24.66 -12.09
N THR A 772 20.91 25.55 -11.76
CA THR A 772 19.53 25.17 -11.49
C THR A 772 18.81 24.69 -12.76
N PRO A 773 18.05 23.58 -12.70
CA PRO A 773 17.43 22.98 -13.88
C PRO A 773 16.33 23.87 -14.48
N THR A 774 16.40 24.08 -15.79
CA THR A 774 15.41 24.87 -16.56
C THR A 774 14.31 23.97 -17.11
N TYR A 775 13.08 24.48 -17.25
CA TYR A 775 11.90 23.67 -17.59
C TYR A 775 11.02 24.32 -18.67
N ASP A 776 11.04 23.72 -19.85
CA ASP A 776 10.19 24.10 -20.98
C ASP A 776 8.95 23.21 -21.06
N THR A 777 7.89 23.72 -21.68
CA THR A 777 6.58 23.06 -21.77
C THR A 777 5.88 23.46 -23.05
N LEU A 778 5.46 22.47 -23.84
CA LEU A 778 4.72 22.69 -25.08
C LEU A 778 3.26 22.29 -24.89
N PRO A 779 2.29 23.16 -25.21
CA PRO A 779 0.89 22.79 -25.29
C PRO A 779 0.67 21.94 -26.55
N GLY A 780 0.08 20.74 -26.40
CA GLY A 780 -0.30 19.91 -27.53
C GLY A 780 -1.34 20.62 -28.40
N GLY A 781 -1.08 20.69 -29.71
CA GLY A 781 -2.00 21.18 -30.72
C GLY A 781 -2.73 20.05 -31.42
N ASN A 782 -4.03 20.22 -31.70
CA ASN A 782 -4.79 19.25 -32.49
C ASN A 782 -4.48 19.44 -33.99
N GLY A 783 -3.81 18.46 -34.62
CA GLY A 783 -3.67 18.42 -36.07
C GLY A 783 -2.69 17.37 -36.59
N SER A 784 -3.21 16.44 -37.41
CA SER A 784 -2.55 15.56 -38.39
C SER A 784 -1.14 14.99 -38.13
N LEU A 785 -0.97 13.67 -38.29
CA LEU A 785 0.34 13.13 -38.68
C LEU A 785 0.75 13.80 -39.99
N GLY A 786 1.91 14.49 -40.03
CA GLY A 786 2.17 15.34 -41.19
C GLY A 786 3.52 16.05 -41.31
N ASP A 787 4.49 15.88 -40.40
CA ASP A 787 5.88 16.24 -40.74
C ASP A 787 6.94 15.41 -39.98
N LYS A 788 8.16 15.38 -40.53
CA LYS A 788 9.27 14.53 -40.09
C LYS A 788 10.33 15.35 -39.34
N ASN A 789 10.50 15.09 -38.04
CA ASN A 789 11.80 15.00 -37.34
C ASN A 789 11.62 15.01 -35.80
N HIS A 790 11.47 13.84 -35.19
CA HIS A 790 11.78 13.62 -33.77
C HIS A 790 12.33 12.17 -33.59
N PRO A 791 13.35 11.95 -32.74
CA PRO A 791 13.99 10.64 -32.59
C PRO A 791 13.13 9.65 -31.80
N ALA A 792 13.01 8.42 -32.29
CA ALA A 792 12.11 7.41 -31.71
C ALA A 792 12.59 6.87 -30.34
N SER A 793 11.62 6.69 -29.44
CA SER A 793 11.77 6.06 -28.12
C SER A 793 12.37 4.66 -28.21
N LEU A 794 13.21 4.30 -27.22
CA LEU A 794 13.75 2.94 -27.09
C LEU A 794 12.74 2.06 -26.33
N SER A 795 11.91 1.33 -27.07
CA SER A 795 11.20 0.15 -26.58
C SER A 795 11.82 -1.09 -27.22
N THR A 796 12.21 -2.07 -26.41
CA THR A 796 12.85 -3.31 -26.87
C THR A 796 11.81 -4.29 -27.43
N CYS A 797 11.58 -4.21 -28.74
CA CYS A 797 11.03 -5.33 -29.51
C CYS A 797 12.03 -5.69 -30.63
N VAL A 798 12.51 -6.92 -30.59
CA VAL A 798 13.14 -7.56 -31.75
C VAL A 798 12.04 -7.88 -32.74
N ASP A 799 12.17 -7.45 -34.00
CA ASP A 799 11.81 -8.34 -35.10
C ASP A 799 12.57 -8.03 -36.40
N SER A 800 12.60 -9.01 -37.30
CA SER A 800 13.47 -9.01 -38.48
C SER A 800 12.70 -8.82 -39.78
N ALA A 801 13.19 -7.94 -40.68
CA ALA A 801 13.36 -8.29 -42.10
C ALA A 801 14.07 -7.20 -42.94
N LYS A 802 14.93 -7.69 -43.85
CA LYS A 802 15.31 -7.12 -45.15
C LYS A 802 15.83 -5.67 -45.21
N LEU A 803 17.16 -5.60 -45.31
CA LEU A 803 17.83 -4.64 -46.19
C LEU A 803 17.59 -5.04 -47.67
N GLU A 804 17.32 -4.08 -48.55
CA GLU A 804 17.53 -4.22 -50.00
C GLU A 804 18.55 -3.18 -50.46
N THR A 805 19.67 -3.64 -51.03
CA THR A 805 20.58 -2.81 -51.83
C THR A 805 21.15 -3.60 -53.00
N SER A 806 20.60 -3.34 -54.18
CA SER A 806 21.25 -3.21 -55.50
C SER A 806 22.45 -4.11 -55.88
N ALA A 807 22.31 -4.74 -57.06
CA ALA A 807 23.38 -5.34 -57.89
C ALA A 807 24.55 -4.35 -58.20
N THR A 808 25.71 -4.73 -58.76
CA THR A 808 26.08 -5.76 -59.78
C THR A 808 27.61 -6.02 -59.69
N THR A 809 28.35 -7.00 -60.24
CA THR A 809 28.28 -8.08 -61.28
C THR A 809 29.13 -9.29 -60.83
N GLY A 810 29.15 -10.49 -61.43
CA GLY A 810 28.45 -11.05 -62.59
C GLY A 810 29.30 -12.09 -63.38
N ALA A 811 28.63 -13.00 -64.11
CA ALA A 811 29.15 -14.04 -65.05
C ALA A 811 29.88 -15.32 -64.52
N SER A 812 29.40 -16.47 -65.03
CA SER A 812 30.07 -17.74 -65.40
C SER A 812 30.61 -18.82 -64.41
N GLU A 813 30.14 -20.06 -64.69
CA GLU A 813 30.89 -21.34 -64.87
C GLU A 813 31.37 -22.24 -63.70
N THR A 814 30.51 -23.22 -63.37
CA THR A 814 30.72 -24.70 -63.42
C THR A 814 31.94 -25.44 -62.78
N THR A 815 31.58 -26.47 -61.96
CA THR A 815 32.22 -27.81 -61.76
C THR A 815 33.59 -27.99 -61.07
N GLY A 816 33.71 -28.99 -60.18
CA GLY A 816 35.02 -29.52 -59.68
C GLY A 816 34.96 -30.38 -58.39
N ALA A 817 35.27 -31.69 -58.47
CA ALA A 817 34.95 -32.73 -57.47
C ALA A 817 35.99 -33.04 -56.34
N SER A 818 35.46 -33.63 -55.24
CA SER A 818 35.97 -34.78 -54.41
C SER A 818 37.22 -34.79 -53.50
N GLU A 819 37.03 -35.49 -52.36
CA GLU A 819 37.93 -36.43 -51.61
C GLU A 819 39.22 -35.96 -50.85
N THR A 820 39.81 -36.72 -49.90
CA THR A 820 39.38 -37.33 -48.58
C THR A 820 40.61 -37.90 -47.80
N THR A 821 40.41 -38.56 -46.63
CA THR A 821 41.33 -39.39 -45.76
C THR A 821 42.00 -38.71 -44.55
N GLY A 822 42.25 -39.36 -43.39
CA GLY A 822 41.75 -40.67 -42.89
C GLY A 822 42.47 -41.27 -41.64
N ALA A 823 41.71 -42.04 -40.82
CA ALA A 823 42.12 -43.06 -39.80
C ALA A 823 42.92 -42.65 -38.52
N SER A 824 43.18 -43.54 -37.53
CA SER A 824 42.30 -44.35 -36.62
C SER A 824 43.04 -45.56 -35.96
N ALA A 825 42.85 -45.85 -34.66
CA ALA A 825 43.15 -47.14 -33.99
C ALA A 825 42.48 -47.24 -32.58
N ALA A 826 42.16 -48.46 -32.08
CA ALA A 826 41.44 -48.68 -30.81
C ALA A 826 41.60 -50.09 -30.21
N ALA A 827 41.09 -50.36 -28.99
CA ALA A 827 40.91 -51.71 -28.43
C ALA A 827 39.78 -51.85 -27.38
N VAL A 828 38.83 -52.76 -27.66
CA VAL A 828 38.22 -53.83 -26.79
C VAL A 828 37.75 -53.47 -25.34
N SER A 829 36.58 -53.89 -24.81
CA SER A 829 35.24 -54.37 -25.28
C SER A 829 34.37 -54.72 -24.04
N VAL A 830 33.02 -54.65 -24.13
CA VAL A 830 32.02 -55.71 -23.76
C VAL A 830 30.59 -55.20 -24.07
N THR A 831 29.65 -56.13 -24.26
CA THR A 831 28.30 -56.05 -24.89
C THR A 831 27.14 -55.64 -23.92
N PRO A 832 25.86 -55.46 -24.35
CA PRO A 832 25.22 -55.72 -25.67
C PRO A 832 24.27 -54.63 -26.27
N ALA A 833 23.65 -54.98 -27.43
CA ALA A 833 22.34 -54.50 -27.97
C ALA A 833 22.25 -53.31 -28.97
N THR A 834 22.83 -53.50 -30.17
CA THR A 834 22.17 -53.44 -31.52
C THR A 834 20.96 -52.50 -31.74
N ARG A 835 21.05 -51.37 -32.50
CA ARG A 835 20.98 -51.17 -33.99
C ARG A 835 19.55 -51.25 -34.62
N PRO A 836 19.12 -50.25 -35.42
CA PRO A 836 19.25 -50.23 -36.90
C PRO A 836 19.98 -48.97 -37.42
N GLU A 837 20.42 -48.80 -38.68
CA GLU A 837 20.10 -49.35 -40.02
C GLU A 837 18.91 -48.76 -40.80
N ASP A 838 19.18 -47.60 -41.41
CA ASP A 838 19.16 -47.39 -42.88
C ASP A 838 17.87 -47.04 -43.68
N TYR A 839 18.11 -46.37 -44.81
CA TYR A 839 17.26 -45.96 -45.96
C TYR A 839 15.94 -45.17 -45.78
N SER A 840 16.05 -43.90 -46.21
CA SER A 840 15.26 -43.29 -47.30
C SER A 840 13.72 -43.32 -47.28
N LEU A 841 13.12 -42.12 -47.19
CA LEU A 841 12.16 -41.64 -48.19
C LEU A 841 12.02 -40.10 -48.11
N ALA A 842 11.54 -39.48 -49.19
CA ALA A 842 11.59 -38.03 -49.43
C ALA A 842 10.92 -37.16 -48.33
N PRO A 843 11.36 -35.90 -48.14
CA PRO A 843 10.66 -34.91 -47.33
C PRO A 843 9.36 -34.48 -48.02
N LYS A 844 8.33 -35.32 -47.93
CA LYS A 844 6.93 -34.87 -47.94
C LYS A 844 6.73 -33.87 -46.80
N ASP A 845 5.80 -32.95 -46.97
CA ASP A 845 5.55 -31.78 -46.12
C ASP A 845 5.57 -32.12 -44.61
N LYS A 846 6.72 -31.90 -43.96
CA LYS A 846 6.88 -32.09 -42.52
C LYS A 846 6.23 -30.90 -41.82
N LYS A 847 4.98 -31.08 -41.40
CA LYS A 847 4.29 -30.18 -40.47
C LYS A 847 5.17 -29.93 -39.23
N PRO A 848 5.13 -28.72 -38.62
CA PRO A 848 5.69 -28.53 -37.29
C PRO A 848 5.08 -29.54 -36.32
N ARG A 849 5.92 -30.05 -35.41
CA ARG A 849 5.59 -31.14 -34.49
C ARG A 849 6.04 -30.72 -33.10
N ILE A 850 5.13 -30.84 -32.12
CA ILE A 850 5.41 -30.54 -30.72
C ILE A 850 6.35 -31.61 -30.15
N GLU A 851 7.29 -31.21 -29.31
CA GLU A 851 8.29 -32.12 -28.70
C GLU A 851 7.67 -33.09 -27.68
N SER A 852 6.46 -32.79 -27.17
CA SER A 852 5.59 -33.73 -26.46
C SER A 852 4.71 -34.55 -27.43
N PRO A 853 4.91 -35.89 -27.54
CA PRO A 853 4.04 -36.75 -28.35
C PRO A 853 2.61 -36.83 -27.80
N LYS A 854 2.42 -36.58 -26.49
CA LYS A 854 1.12 -36.63 -25.81
C LYS A 854 0.22 -35.49 -26.26
N LEU A 855 0.75 -34.26 -26.27
CA LEU A 855 0.03 -33.07 -26.72
C LEU A 855 -0.20 -33.09 -28.23
N GLN A 856 0.81 -33.53 -29.00
CA GLN A 856 0.68 -33.73 -30.45
C GLN A 856 -0.48 -34.69 -30.78
N SER A 857 -0.58 -35.83 -30.09
CA SER A 857 -1.68 -36.79 -30.30
C SER A 857 -3.07 -36.20 -30.01
N VAL A 858 -3.21 -35.33 -29.00
CA VAL A 858 -4.48 -34.68 -28.68
C VAL A 858 -4.89 -33.71 -29.80
N LEU A 859 -3.97 -32.87 -30.28
CA LEU A 859 -4.26 -31.96 -31.40
C LEU A 859 -4.60 -32.72 -32.69
N GLU A 860 -3.93 -33.84 -32.97
CA GLU A 860 -4.23 -34.70 -34.11
C GLU A 860 -5.62 -35.37 -33.99
N THR A 861 -5.99 -35.90 -32.82
CA THR A 861 -7.33 -36.47 -32.56
C THR A 861 -8.46 -35.47 -32.79
N PHE A 862 -8.27 -34.21 -32.42
CA PHE A 862 -9.28 -33.15 -32.58
C PHE A 862 -9.10 -32.27 -33.83
N LEU A 863 -8.28 -32.72 -34.80
CA LEU A 863 -8.03 -32.07 -36.09
C LEU A 863 -7.44 -30.63 -36.00
N LEU A 864 -6.88 -30.25 -34.84
CA LEU A 864 -6.29 -28.94 -34.58
C LEU A 864 -4.85 -28.87 -35.08
N VAL A 865 -4.70 -29.09 -36.38
CA VAL A 865 -3.41 -29.24 -37.06
C VAL A 865 -3.24 -28.24 -38.21
N PRO A 866 -2.00 -27.99 -38.66
CA PRO A 866 -1.74 -27.13 -39.81
C PRO A 866 -2.50 -27.60 -41.06
N PRO A 867 -3.08 -26.67 -41.86
CA PRO A 867 -2.87 -25.22 -41.81
C PRO A 867 -3.84 -24.42 -40.93
N GLN A 868 -4.92 -25.03 -40.42
CA GLN A 868 -6.00 -24.29 -39.73
C GLN A 868 -5.62 -23.88 -38.30
N VAL A 869 -4.82 -24.69 -37.62
CA VAL A 869 -4.25 -24.36 -36.31
C VAL A 869 -2.74 -24.63 -36.34
N MET A 870 -1.95 -23.59 -36.10
CA MET A 870 -0.51 -23.70 -35.85
C MET A 870 -0.28 -23.81 -34.34
N ASN A 871 0.78 -24.49 -33.91
CA ASN A 871 1.04 -24.76 -32.50
C ASN A 871 2.54 -24.69 -32.15
N GLN A 872 2.83 -24.30 -30.91
CA GLN A 872 4.18 -24.25 -30.34
C GLN A 872 4.10 -24.46 -28.82
N LEU A 873 4.97 -25.32 -28.29
CA LEU A 873 5.13 -25.53 -26.85
C LEU A 873 6.28 -24.66 -26.33
N SER A 874 6.09 -24.05 -25.17
CA SER A 874 7.13 -23.40 -24.37
C SER A 874 7.11 -23.94 -22.94
N VAL A 875 8.27 -23.95 -22.29
CA VAL A 875 8.46 -24.42 -20.91
C VAL A 875 9.29 -23.39 -20.17
N GLU A 876 8.77 -22.90 -19.06
CA GLU A 876 9.50 -22.08 -18.09
C GLU A 876 9.88 -22.96 -16.89
N THR A 877 11.13 -22.85 -16.43
CA THR A 877 11.64 -23.59 -15.27
C THR A 877 12.10 -22.59 -14.22
N VAL A 878 11.64 -22.78 -12.98
CA VAL A 878 12.03 -21.99 -11.80
C VAL A 878 12.70 -22.92 -10.79
N CYS A 879 14.01 -22.79 -10.65
CA CYS A 879 14.77 -23.39 -9.57
C CYS A 879 14.67 -22.52 -8.31
N VAL A 880 14.51 -23.17 -7.16
CA VAL A 880 14.42 -22.51 -5.86
C VAL A 880 15.50 -23.08 -4.95
N TRP A 881 16.36 -22.19 -4.45
CA TRP A 881 17.47 -22.55 -3.57
C TRP A 881 17.41 -21.78 -2.26
N ARG A 882 17.92 -22.41 -1.21
CA ARG A 882 18.10 -21.82 0.11
C ARG A 882 19.58 -21.74 0.42
N VAL A 883 20.04 -20.56 0.84
CA VAL A 883 21.35 -20.39 1.46
C VAL A 883 21.19 -20.31 2.97
N SER A 884 22.03 -21.04 3.69
CA SER A 884 22.12 -21.10 5.14
C SER A 884 23.42 -20.44 5.58
N VAL A 885 23.33 -19.48 6.50
CA VAL A 885 24.49 -18.83 7.13
C VAL A 885 24.50 -19.20 8.60
N ASP A 886 25.46 -20.05 8.99
CA ASP A 886 25.69 -20.45 10.38
C ASP A 886 26.62 -19.45 11.07
N VAL A 887 26.11 -18.85 12.15
CA VAL A 887 26.79 -17.81 12.91
C VAL A 887 27.07 -18.32 14.32
N THR A 888 28.34 -18.26 14.76
CA THR A 888 28.78 -18.77 16.07
C THR A 888 29.59 -17.75 16.86
N ASN A 889 29.34 -17.69 18.17
CA ASN A 889 29.91 -16.75 19.15
C ASN A 889 29.92 -15.26 18.74
N PHE A 890 29.11 -14.88 17.77
CA PHE A 890 29.06 -13.54 17.20
C PHE A 890 28.46 -12.54 18.19
N THR A 891 29.09 -11.37 18.35
CA THR A 891 28.67 -10.37 19.33
C THR A 891 28.20 -9.09 18.64
N ILE A 892 26.90 -8.85 18.71
CA ILE A 892 26.26 -7.65 18.18
C ILE A 892 26.57 -6.49 19.12
N LYS A 893 27.23 -5.48 18.57
CA LYS A 893 27.52 -4.20 19.24
C LYS A 893 26.58 -3.13 18.70
N THR A 894 26.42 -2.06 19.48
CA THR A 894 25.75 -0.84 19.05
C THR A 894 26.80 0.23 18.72
N GLN A 895 26.68 0.85 17.55
CA GLN A 895 27.64 1.84 17.03
C GLN A 895 27.63 3.11 17.89
N GLU A 896 26.45 3.60 18.23
CA GLU A 896 26.28 4.69 19.19
C GLU A 896 26.05 4.18 20.61
N GLY A 897 26.53 4.96 21.58
CA GLY A 897 26.24 4.73 23.00
C GLY A 897 25.02 5.54 23.45
N TYR A 898 23.99 4.84 23.93
CA TYR A 898 22.66 5.39 24.20
C TYR A 898 22.51 6.03 25.58
N LYS A 899 21.46 6.83 25.76
CA LYS A 899 21.16 7.57 27.00
C LYS A 899 20.72 6.63 28.13
N SER A 900 20.31 5.39 27.84
CA SER A 900 20.03 4.37 28.86
C SER A 900 20.47 2.95 28.47
N LYS A 901 20.78 2.12 29.49
CA LYS A 901 21.02 0.67 29.30
C LYS A 901 19.81 -0.05 28.68
N LYS A 902 18.58 0.42 28.96
CA LYS A 902 17.35 -0.14 28.41
C LYS A 902 17.30 0.08 26.88
N GLU A 903 17.48 1.32 26.45
CA GLU A 903 17.50 1.74 25.04
C GLU A 903 18.58 0.98 24.25
N ALA A 904 19.82 0.93 24.75
CA ALA A 904 20.90 0.16 24.13
C ALA A 904 20.54 -1.33 23.93
N ARG A 905 19.91 -1.95 24.94
CA ARG A 905 19.44 -3.35 24.87
C ARG A 905 18.34 -3.54 23.82
N HIS A 906 17.34 -2.63 23.77
CA HIS A 906 16.30 -2.72 22.74
C HIS A 906 16.88 -2.60 21.33
N MET A 907 17.90 -1.75 21.13
CA MET A 907 18.57 -1.57 19.83
C MET A 907 19.39 -2.80 19.41
N SER A 908 20.17 -3.43 20.30
CA SER A 908 20.87 -4.68 19.96
C SER A 908 19.89 -5.82 19.61
N TYR A 909 18.75 -5.90 20.31
CA TYR A 909 17.68 -6.86 19.98
C TYR A 909 16.92 -6.51 18.70
N LEU A 910 16.78 -5.23 18.35
CA LEU A 910 16.17 -4.81 17.08
C LEU A 910 17.09 -5.13 15.89
N LYS A 911 18.41 -4.89 15.99
CA LYS A 911 19.39 -5.35 14.99
C LYS A 911 19.26 -6.85 14.72
N LEU A 912 19.29 -7.66 15.78
CA LEU A 912 19.14 -9.11 15.68
C LEU A 912 17.78 -9.50 15.07
N GLY A 913 16.68 -8.95 15.58
CA GLY A 913 15.34 -9.26 15.10
C GLY A 913 15.10 -8.87 13.64
N THR A 914 15.72 -7.80 13.16
CA THR A 914 15.62 -7.35 11.77
C THR A 914 16.38 -8.29 10.84
N ALA A 915 17.63 -8.65 11.19
CA ALA A 915 18.44 -9.61 10.42
C ALA A 915 17.87 -11.04 10.42
N MET A 916 17.03 -11.39 11.40
CA MET A 916 16.29 -12.66 11.44
C MET A 916 14.95 -12.61 10.67
N GLY A 917 14.57 -11.47 10.06
CA GLY A 917 13.27 -11.28 9.42
C GLY A 917 12.07 -11.20 10.39
N LEU A 918 12.32 -11.10 11.70
CA LEU A 918 11.29 -11.09 12.75
C LEU A 918 10.80 -9.68 13.11
N CYS A 919 11.57 -8.63 12.80
CA CYS A 919 11.23 -7.24 13.05
C CYS A 919 11.21 -6.45 11.73
N GLY A 920 10.03 -6.04 11.28
CA GLY A 920 9.88 -5.09 10.18
C GLY A 920 10.01 -3.64 10.63
N SER A 921 10.08 -2.70 9.68
CA SER A 921 10.30 -1.26 9.92
C SER A 921 9.27 -0.57 10.85
N ASN A 922 8.10 -1.19 11.05
CA ASN A 922 7.00 -0.65 11.85
C ASN A 922 6.88 -1.30 13.24
N VAL A 923 7.84 -2.15 13.65
CA VAL A 923 7.82 -2.81 14.96
C VAL A 923 8.28 -1.85 16.05
N ASP A 924 7.41 -1.62 17.04
CA ASP A 924 7.75 -0.89 18.27
C ASP A 924 9.01 -1.49 18.92
N VAL A 925 10.02 -0.65 19.07
CA VAL A 925 11.31 -0.89 19.73
C VAL A 925 11.17 -1.66 21.04
N THR A 926 10.09 -1.41 21.80
CA THR A 926 9.84 -2.08 23.07
C THR A 926 9.54 -3.58 22.93
N ASN A 927 9.01 -4.03 21.80
CA ASN A 927 8.61 -5.41 21.55
C ASN A 927 9.71 -6.30 20.96
N ALA A 928 10.74 -5.73 20.33
CA ALA A 928 11.83 -6.49 19.67
C ALA A 928 12.49 -7.53 20.60
N ILE A 929 12.74 -7.18 21.87
CA ILE A 929 13.29 -8.11 22.87
C ILE A 929 12.37 -9.32 23.09
N ALA A 930 11.05 -9.10 23.15
CA ALA A 930 10.07 -10.16 23.38
C ALA A 930 9.99 -11.10 22.17
N ILE A 931 9.92 -10.54 20.96
CA ILE A 931 9.85 -11.30 19.70
C ILE A 931 11.06 -12.22 19.54
N VAL A 932 12.28 -11.67 19.66
CA VAL A 932 13.52 -12.46 19.51
C VAL A 932 13.65 -13.51 20.61
N LYS A 933 13.35 -13.17 21.88
CA LYS A 933 13.40 -14.16 22.96
C LYS A 933 12.32 -15.23 22.84
N GLU A 934 11.14 -14.93 22.30
CA GLU A 934 10.13 -15.94 22.00
C GLU A 934 10.58 -16.88 20.87
N HIS A 935 11.22 -16.36 19.81
CA HIS A 935 11.79 -17.19 18.74
C HIS A 935 12.86 -18.15 19.26
N PHE A 936 13.87 -17.64 19.97
CA PHE A 936 14.89 -18.48 20.61
C PHE A 936 14.30 -19.44 21.66
N LYS A 937 13.16 -19.11 22.29
CA LYS A 937 12.45 -20.03 23.18
C LYS A 937 11.71 -21.16 22.45
N LYS A 938 11.04 -20.87 21.32
CA LYS A 938 10.37 -21.87 20.47
C LYS A 938 11.38 -22.89 19.96
N ASN A 939 12.54 -22.42 19.51
CA ASN A 939 13.59 -23.26 18.96
C ASN A 939 14.50 -23.87 20.06
N SER A 940 14.06 -23.91 21.32
CA SER A 940 14.80 -24.45 22.49
C SER A 940 16.22 -23.88 22.69
N SER A 941 16.50 -22.72 22.10
CA SER A 941 17.83 -22.14 21.89
C SER A 941 18.16 -20.96 22.82
N LEU A 942 17.30 -20.64 23.81
CA LEU A 942 17.43 -19.43 24.62
C LEU A 942 18.79 -19.28 25.33
N ASN A 943 19.43 -20.39 25.69
CA ASN A 943 20.75 -20.43 26.32
C ASN A 943 21.91 -19.99 25.39
N LEU A 944 21.62 -19.80 24.09
CA LEU A 944 22.57 -19.32 23.09
C LEU A 944 22.66 -17.79 23.01
N LEU A 945 21.80 -17.05 23.73
CA LEU A 945 21.92 -15.60 23.88
C LEU A 945 22.58 -15.24 25.22
N THR A 946 23.52 -14.30 25.20
CA THR A 946 24.14 -13.68 26.39
C THR A 946 24.09 -12.16 26.25
N GLU A 947 23.76 -11.45 27.33
CA GLU A 947 23.60 -10.00 27.35
C GLU A 947 24.57 -9.33 28.34
N ASP A 948 25.53 -8.57 27.82
CA ASP A 948 26.45 -7.78 28.65
C ASP A 948 26.24 -6.27 28.43
N SER A 949 26.23 -5.50 29.52
CA SER A 949 26.02 -4.04 29.47
C SER A 949 27.24 -3.28 29.97
N GLN A 950 28.00 -2.72 29.04
CA GLN A 950 29.14 -1.87 29.37
C GLN A 950 28.68 -0.41 29.51
N ALA A 951 29.19 0.27 30.52
CA ALA A 951 29.07 1.72 30.67
C ALA A 951 30.40 2.34 30.24
N ASN A 952 30.35 3.41 29.45
CA ASN A 952 31.54 4.19 29.17
C ASN A 952 31.77 5.15 30.36
N GLU A 953 32.90 5.01 31.07
CA GLU A 953 33.15 5.80 32.28
C GLU A 953 33.44 7.29 31.99
N LEU A 954 33.73 7.63 30.73
CA LEU A 954 34.10 8.99 30.28
C LEU A 954 32.94 9.77 29.63
N GLN A 955 31.84 9.10 29.27
CA GLN A 955 30.62 9.75 28.73
C GLN A 955 29.39 8.98 29.21
N ALA A 956 28.35 9.67 29.66
CA ALA A 956 27.09 9.07 30.15
C ALA A 956 26.27 8.39 29.04
N LYS A 957 26.82 7.30 28.50
CA LYS A 957 26.40 6.55 27.33
C LYS A 957 26.59 5.05 27.57
N PHE A 958 25.62 4.25 27.18
CA PHE A 958 25.60 2.81 27.40
C PHE A 958 25.64 2.02 26.10
N ILE A 959 26.41 0.94 26.08
CA ILE A 959 26.49 0.00 24.97
C ILE A 959 26.01 -1.37 25.47
N CYS A 960 25.16 -2.02 24.69
CA CYS A 960 24.74 -3.40 24.95
C CYS A 960 25.43 -4.34 23.97
N LEU A 961 26.18 -5.30 24.50
CA LEU A 961 26.75 -6.41 23.76
C LEU A 961 25.76 -7.58 23.85
N LEU A 962 25.33 -8.07 22.69
CA LEU A 962 24.43 -9.22 22.58
C LEU A 962 25.14 -10.34 21.83
N THR A 963 25.64 -11.33 22.57
CA THR A 963 26.39 -12.46 22.01
C THR A 963 25.45 -13.61 21.66
N VAL A 964 25.57 -14.09 20.43
CA VAL A 964 24.83 -15.22 19.86
C VAL A 964 25.81 -16.40 19.71
N LYS A 965 25.73 -17.39 20.59
CA LYS A 965 26.66 -18.53 20.64
C LYS A 965 26.56 -19.43 19.41
N SER A 966 25.35 -19.64 18.92
CA SER A 966 25.06 -20.31 17.65
C SER A 966 23.67 -19.91 17.15
N TYR A 967 23.53 -19.62 15.86
CA TYR A 967 22.26 -19.43 15.16
C TYR A 967 22.42 -19.62 13.65
N LYS A 968 21.42 -20.20 12.99
CA LYS A 968 21.38 -20.38 11.53
C LYS A 968 20.39 -19.41 10.90
N PHE A 969 20.87 -18.50 10.06
CA PHE A 969 20.03 -17.68 9.17
C PHE A 969 19.72 -18.45 7.89
N LEU A 970 18.54 -18.26 7.32
CA LEU A 970 18.05 -18.96 6.13
C LEU A 970 17.46 -17.94 5.14
N PHE A 971 17.92 -17.95 3.89
CA PHE A 971 17.42 -17.05 2.84
C PHE A 971 17.06 -17.87 1.59
N ARG A 972 15.90 -17.60 1.00
CA ARG A 972 15.38 -18.27 -0.21
C ARG A 972 15.63 -17.38 -1.43
N GLY A 973 16.04 -17.97 -2.54
CA GLY A 973 16.20 -17.32 -3.84
C GLY A 973 15.60 -18.17 -4.95
N GLU A 974 15.14 -17.52 -6.01
CA GLU A 974 14.49 -18.14 -7.17
C GLU A 974 15.20 -17.70 -8.45
N GLY A 975 15.17 -18.53 -9.50
CA GLY A 975 15.76 -18.19 -10.79
C GLY A 975 15.57 -19.29 -11.84
N SER A 976 16.00 -19.04 -13.07
CA SER A 976 15.95 -19.98 -14.21
C SER A 976 16.69 -21.30 -13.98
N ASP A 977 17.67 -21.27 -13.08
CA ASP A 977 18.65 -22.33 -12.86
C ASP A 977 19.26 -22.22 -11.45
N GLU A 978 20.06 -23.21 -11.07
CA GLU A 978 20.76 -23.26 -9.78
C GLU A 978 21.63 -22.02 -9.51
N HIS A 979 22.37 -21.52 -10.50
CA HIS A 979 23.30 -20.41 -10.31
C HIS A 979 22.55 -19.09 -10.18
N ALA A 980 21.44 -18.90 -10.90
CA ALA A 980 20.54 -17.76 -10.72
C ALA A 980 19.91 -17.77 -9.32
N ALA A 981 19.31 -18.90 -8.92
CA ALA A 981 18.62 -19.05 -7.64
C ALA A 981 19.55 -18.89 -6.43
N LYS A 982 20.74 -19.52 -6.45
CA LYS A 982 21.79 -19.33 -5.43
C LYS A 982 22.24 -17.88 -5.34
N ARG A 983 22.49 -17.22 -6.48
CA ARG A 983 22.93 -15.82 -6.52
C ARG A 983 21.89 -14.88 -5.91
N GLU A 984 20.60 -15.11 -6.15
CA GLU A 984 19.53 -14.33 -5.52
C GLU A 984 19.42 -14.59 -4.01
N ALA A 985 19.53 -15.86 -3.57
CA ALA A 985 19.60 -16.21 -2.15
C ALA A 985 20.78 -15.52 -1.44
N CYS A 986 21.95 -15.46 -2.10
CA CYS A 986 23.13 -14.74 -1.60
C CYS A 986 22.93 -13.21 -1.57
N LYS A 987 22.28 -12.59 -2.56
CA LYS A 987 21.91 -11.16 -2.50
C LYS A 987 20.98 -10.87 -1.32
N ALA A 988 20.00 -11.74 -1.07
CA ALA A 988 19.07 -11.61 0.06
C ALA A 988 19.82 -11.71 1.41
N ALA A 989 20.74 -12.67 1.53
CA ALA A 989 21.62 -12.83 2.69
C ALA A 989 22.51 -11.59 2.90
N LEU A 990 23.23 -11.15 1.86
CA LEU A 990 24.07 -9.94 1.88
C LEU A 990 23.28 -8.71 2.34
N SER A 991 22.05 -8.54 1.82
CA SER A 991 21.21 -7.38 2.13
C SER A 991 20.69 -7.38 3.57
N GLN A 992 20.24 -8.52 4.10
CA GLN A 992 19.66 -8.61 5.45
C GLN A 992 20.73 -8.66 6.55
N LEU A 993 21.92 -9.22 6.27
CA LEU A 993 23.01 -9.32 7.23
C LEU A 993 23.91 -8.07 7.28
N ALA A 994 23.83 -7.17 6.28
CA ALA A 994 24.66 -5.97 6.19
C ALA A 994 24.60 -5.04 7.43
N GLU A 995 23.43 -4.90 8.07
CA GLU A 995 23.28 -4.10 9.31
C GLU A 995 23.75 -4.84 10.57
N LEU A 996 23.76 -6.18 10.53
CA LEU A 996 24.13 -7.04 11.66
C LEU A 996 25.65 -7.16 11.79
N PHE A 997 26.33 -7.36 10.66
CA PHE A 997 27.78 -7.44 10.55
C PHE A 997 28.44 -6.08 10.26
N GLU A 998 27.65 -5.06 9.95
CA GLU A 998 28.09 -3.69 9.66
C GLU A 998 28.89 -3.53 8.35
N TRP A 999 28.69 -4.45 7.39
CA TRP A 999 29.32 -4.47 6.06
C TRP A 999 29.05 -3.20 5.22
N GLY A 1000 27.94 -2.49 5.46
CA GLY A 1000 27.64 -1.21 4.82
C GLY A 1000 27.66 -1.28 3.28
N LEU A 1001 28.40 -0.38 2.63
CA LEU A 1001 28.56 -0.38 1.17
C LEU A 1001 29.24 -1.66 0.64
N ALA A 1002 30.02 -2.35 1.46
CA ALA A 1002 30.78 -3.53 1.05
C ALA A 1002 29.89 -4.75 0.76
N ALA A 1003 28.60 -4.71 1.14
CA ALA A 1003 27.55 -5.65 0.74
C ALA A 1003 26.72 -5.19 -0.48
N LYS A 1004 26.82 -3.91 -0.89
CA LYS A 1004 26.13 -3.36 -2.07
C LYS A 1004 26.98 -3.42 -3.35
N VAL A 1005 28.31 -3.50 -3.24
CA VAL A 1005 29.22 -3.66 -4.40
C VAL A 1005 29.19 -5.11 -4.88
N VAL A 1006 28.15 -5.46 -5.64
CA VAL A 1006 28.01 -6.76 -6.29
C VAL A 1006 28.26 -6.57 -7.79
N SER A 1007 29.45 -6.94 -8.25
CA SER A 1007 29.62 -7.32 -9.66
C SER A 1007 28.67 -8.48 -9.94
N TYR A 1008 27.86 -8.39 -11.00
CA TYR A 1008 26.66 -9.23 -11.21
C TYR A 1008 26.93 -10.74 -11.31
N GLY A 1009 28.19 -11.19 -11.35
CA GLY A 1009 28.58 -12.61 -11.33
C GLY A 1009 28.59 -13.25 -9.95
N ASP A 1010 29.27 -12.65 -8.96
CA ASP A 1010 29.74 -13.37 -7.76
C ASP A 1010 29.17 -12.84 -6.43
N ALA A 1011 27.92 -13.19 -6.14
CA ALA A 1011 27.31 -12.95 -4.83
C ALA A 1011 27.72 -14.01 -3.78
N GLU A 1012 28.13 -15.20 -4.22
CA GLU A 1012 28.44 -16.36 -3.36
C GLU A 1012 29.85 -16.24 -2.75
N GLY A 1013 30.86 -15.97 -3.57
CA GLY A 1013 32.22 -15.66 -3.13
C GLY A 1013 32.27 -14.39 -2.29
N ARG A 1014 31.49 -13.36 -2.64
CA ARG A 1014 31.41 -12.12 -1.83
C ARG A 1014 30.78 -12.35 -0.46
N LEU A 1015 29.70 -13.13 -0.36
CA LEU A 1015 29.12 -13.53 0.93
C LEU A 1015 30.10 -14.39 1.75
N THR A 1016 30.80 -15.32 1.09
CA THR A 1016 31.80 -16.19 1.71
C THR A 1016 32.96 -15.37 2.30
N GLN A 1017 33.51 -14.43 1.53
CA GLN A 1017 34.57 -13.52 1.98
C GLN A 1017 34.13 -12.71 3.20
N LEU A 1018 32.96 -12.06 3.14
CA LEU A 1018 32.42 -11.23 4.21
C LEU A 1018 32.12 -11.99 5.51
N LEU A 1019 31.81 -13.29 5.42
CA LEU A 1019 31.65 -14.17 6.58
C LEU A 1019 33.02 -14.56 7.17
N GLN A 1020 34.00 -14.89 6.32
CA GLN A 1020 35.38 -15.20 6.75
C GLN A 1020 36.08 -14.00 7.41
N GLU A 1021 35.85 -12.78 6.90
CA GLU A 1021 36.32 -11.51 7.50
C GLU A 1021 35.80 -11.31 8.95
N HIS A 1022 34.66 -11.93 9.30
CA HIS A 1022 34.08 -11.93 10.65
C HIS A 1022 34.23 -13.30 11.38
N HIS A 1023 35.15 -14.16 10.91
CA HIS A 1023 35.45 -15.47 11.48
C HIS A 1023 34.24 -16.41 11.58
N GLN A 1024 33.34 -16.35 10.60
CA GLN A 1024 32.20 -17.26 10.46
C GLN A 1024 32.47 -18.31 9.37
N GLU A 1025 31.75 -19.43 9.43
CA GLU A 1025 31.82 -20.50 8.42
C GLU A 1025 31.25 -20.03 7.06
N PRO A 1026 31.66 -20.64 5.94
CA PRO A 1026 31.12 -20.32 4.62
C PRO A 1026 29.61 -20.65 4.52
N PRO A 1027 28.87 -19.98 3.61
CA PRO A 1027 27.47 -20.28 3.38
C PRO A 1027 27.28 -21.72 2.87
N SER A 1028 26.21 -22.38 3.32
CA SER A 1028 25.82 -23.72 2.84
C SER A 1028 24.51 -23.66 2.05
N PHE A 1029 24.38 -24.51 1.03
CA PHE A 1029 23.30 -24.43 0.05
C PHE A 1029 22.43 -25.70 0.03
N GLU A 1030 21.13 -25.49 -0.11
CA GLU A 1030 20.09 -26.52 -0.15
C GLU A 1030 19.16 -26.25 -1.34
N CYS A 1031 18.98 -27.22 -2.23
CA CYS A 1031 17.94 -27.15 -3.25
C CYS A 1031 16.58 -27.40 -2.58
N VAL A 1032 15.61 -26.53 -2.79
CA VAL A 1032 14.28 -26.63 -2.16
C VAL A 1032 13.30 -27.33 -3.09
N GLU A 1033 13.22 -26.87 -4.34
CA GLU A 1033 12.25 -27.30 -5.35
C GLU A 1033 12.70 -26.81 -6.74
N THR A 1034 12.33 -27.55 -7.79
CA THR A 1034 12.41 -27.10 -9.19
C THR A 1034 11.03 -27.24 -9.82
N LEU A 1035 10.47 -26.12 -10.24
CA LEU A 1035 9.09 -26.02 -10.72
C LEU A 1035 9.08 -25.72 -12.22
N HIS A 1036 8.10 -26.28 -12.93
CA HIS A 1036 7.98 -26.21 -14.38
C HIS A 1036 6.58 -25.71 -14.77
N THR A 1037 6.52 -24.74 -15.68
CA THR A 1037 5.26 -24.23 -16.26
C THR A 1037 5.30 -24.47 -17.76
N ALA A 1038 4.42 -25.32 -18.27
CA ALA A 1038 4.29 -25.61 -19.70
C ALA A 1038 3.14 -24.80 -20.31
N THR A 1039 3.40 -24.13 -21.44
CA THR A 1039 2.41 -23.36 -22.21
C THR A 1039 2.36 -23.84 -23.66
N LEU A 1040 1.17 -24.21 -24.14
CA LEU A 1040 0.91 -24.50 -25.53
C LEU A 1040 0.25 -23.29 -26.20
N HIS A 1041 1.02 -22.60 -27.04
CA HIS A 1041 0.55 -21.52 -27.90
C HIS A 1041 -0.20 -22.12 -29.11
N LEU A 1042 -1.44 -21.69 -29.34
CA LEU A 1042 -2.28 -22.14 -30.45
C LEU A 1042 -2.74 -20.96 -31.32
N GLN A 1043 -2.28 -20.89 -32.56
CA GLN A 1043 -2.70 -19.89 -33.53
C GLN A 1043 -3.79 -20.46 -34.45
N PHE A 1044 -5.01 -19.96 -34.31
CA PHE A 1044 -6.17 -20.32 -35.11
C PHE A 1044 -6.29 -19.40 -36.33
N ASN A 1045 -6.27 -19.98 -37.53
CA ASN A 1045 -6.28 -19.27 -38.82
C ASN A 1045 -7.61 -19.53 -39.55
N THR A 1046 -8.50 -18.53 -39.60
CA THR A 1046 -9.86 -18.62 -40.17
C THR A 1046 -10.71 -19.80 -39.67
N PHE A 1047 -10.41 -20.27 -38.46
CA PHE A 1047 -11.10 -21.41 -37.84
C PHE A 1047 -12.58 -21.11 -37.59
N SER A 1048 -13.42 -22.15 -37.58
CA SER A 1048 -14.88 -21.99 -37.47
C SER A 1048 -15.52 -22.97 -36.52
N ILE A 1049 -16.53 -22.51 -35.78
CA ILE A 1049 -17.36 -23.32 -34.87
C ILE A 1049 -18.82 -23.26 -35.36
N CYS A 1050 -19.45 -24.41 -35.54
CA CYS A 1050 -20.85 -24.57 -35.96
C CYS A 1050 -21.72 -25.02 -34.77
N SER A 1051 -22.97 -24.56 -34.69
CA SER A 1051 -23.94 -24.91 -33.64
C SER A 1051 -24.31 -26.40 -33.61
N ARG A 1052 -24.46 -27.01 -32.42
CA ARG A 1052 -24.76 -28.47 -32.31
C ARG A 1052 -26.22 -28.83 -32.66
N GLY A 1053 -26.50 -28.94 -33.97
CA GLY A 1053 -27.70 -29.56 -34.55
C GLY A 1053 -29.01 -28.76 -34.46
N MET A 1054 -30.08 -29.31 -35.04
CA MET A 1054 -31.43 -28.71 -35.06
C MET A 1054 -32.11 -28.69 -33.67
N LYS A 1055 -31.70 -27.77 -32.78
CA LYS A 1055 -32.37 -27.54 -31.47
C LYS A 1055 -32.61 -26.07 -31.12
N HIS A 1056 -32.29 -25.12 -32.01
CA HIS A 1056 -32.44 -23.68 -31.73
C HIS A 1056 -33.74 -23.11 -32.31
N THR A 1057 -34.61 -22.61 -31.43
CA THR A 1057 -35.88 -21.96 -31.82
C THR A 1057 -35.71 -20.57 -32.41
N THR A 1058 -34.52 -19.96 -32.29
CA THR A 1058 -34.19 -18.66 -32.88
C THR A 1058 -32.72 -18.57 -33.26
N LYS A 1059 -32.42 -17.83 -34.34
CA LYS A 1059 -31.06 -17.50 -34.78
C LYS A 1059 -30.19 -16.90 -33.67
N LYS A 1060 -30.78 -16.04 -32.81
CA LYS A 1060 -30.09 -15.45 -31.65
C LYS A 1060 -29.64 -16.51 -30.62
N SER A 1061 -30.41 -17.60 -30.45
CA SER A 1061 -30.02 -18.71 -29.57
C SER A 1061 -28.80 -19.45 -30.12
N ALA A 1062 -28.79 -19.80 -31.42
CA ALA A 1062 -27.66 -20.47 -32.05
C ALA A 1062 -26.39 -19.59 -32.06
N GLN A 1063 -26.52 -18.29 -32.40
CA GLN A 1063 -25.41 -17.35 -32.30
C GLN A 1063 -24.87 -17.20 -30.86
N SER A 1064 -25.72 -17.33 -29.84
CA SER A 1064 -25.29 -17.30 -28.44
C SER A 1064 -24.58 -18.60 -28.03
N GLU A 1065 -25.03 -19.77 -28.50
CA GLU A 1065 -24.41 -21.07 -28.21
C GLU A 1065 -22.99 -21.15 -28.79
N VAL A 1066 -22.79 -20.79 -30.06
CA VAL A 1066 -21.43 -20.74 -30.63
C VAL A 1066 -20.54 -19.65 -29.99
N SER A 1067 -21.13 -18.59 -29.41
CA SER A 1067 -20.38 -17.59 -28.63
C SER A 1067 -19.93 -18.13 -27.27
N VAL A 1068 -20.77 -18.88 -26.55
CA VAL A 1068 -20.39 -19.58 -25.31
C VAL A 1068 -19.26 -20.58 -25.58
N ARG A 1069 -19.36 -21.32 -26.71
CA ARG A 1069 -18.33 -22.28 -27.12
C ARG A 1069 -17.01 -21.61 -27.49
N LEU A 1070 -17.04 -20.43 -28.11
CA LEU A 1070 -15.82 -19.65 -28.37
C LEU A 1070 -15.19 -19.11 -27.07
N LEU A 1071 -15.97 -18.58 -26.11
CA LEU A 1071 -15.42 -18.19 -24.79
C LEU A 1071 -14.80 -19.40 -24.06
N GLY A 1072 -15.44 -20.57 -24.11
CA GLY A 1072 -14.92 -21.80 -23.51
C GLY A 1072 -13.61 -22.29 -24.13
N LEU A 1073 -13.39 -22.07 -25.43
CA LEU A 1073 -12.09 -22.30 -26.09
C LEU A 1073 -11.01 -21.31 -25.64
N LEU A 1074 -11.39 -20.05 -25.38
CA LEU A 1074 -10.49 -19.00 -24.90
C LEU A 1074 -10.08 -19.17 -23.42
N GLY A 1075 -10.75 -20.06 -22.67
CA GLY A 1075 -10.59 -20.21 -21.22
C GLY A 1075 -11.41 -19.20 -20.39
N GLU A 1076 -12.25 -18.40 -21.05
CA GLU A 1076 -12.98 -17.28 -20.44
C GLU A 1076 -14.33 -17.73 -19.86
N LYS A 1077 -14.67 -17.22 -18.66
CA LYS A 1077 -15.98 -17.45 -18.01
C LYS A 1077 -16.92 -16.30 -18.38
N GLY A 1078 -17.96 -16.60 -19.17
CA GLY A 1078 -18.91 -15.59 -19.63
C GLY A 1078 -19.73 -14.96 -18.50
N ASP A 1079 -19.84 -13.64 -18.50
CA ASP A 1079 -20.72 -12.88 -17.60
C ASP A 1079 -22.20 -13.09 -17.97
N CYS A 1080 -23.08 -13.14 -16.98
CA CYS A 1080 -24.53 -13.20 -17.18
C CYS A 1080 -25.15 -11.81 -17.44
N SER A 1081 -24.43 -10.71 -17.19
CA SER A 1081 -24.97 -9.34 -17.33
C SER A 1081 -24.88 -8.78 -18.76
N ILE A 1082 -23.93 -9.25 -19.57
CA ILE A 1082 -23.66 -8.80 -20.95
C ILE A 1082 -24.05 -9.93 -21.94
N PRO A 1083 -24.67 -9.65 -23.10
CA PRO A 1083 -24.88 -10.67 -24.13
C PRO A 1083 -23.57 -11.35 -24.54
N VAL A 1084 -23.49 -12.69 -24.47
CA VAL A 1084 -22.24 -13.46 -24.65
C VAL A 1084 -21.50 -13.12 -25.96
N ARG A 1085 -22.25 -12.87 -27.04
CA ARG A 1085 -21.71 -12.44 -28.34
C ARG A 1085 -20.91 -11.13 -28.25
N ASN A 1086 -21.35 -10.18 -27.42
CA ASN A 1086 -20.64 -8.91 -27.25
C ASN A 1086 -19.33 -9.12 -26.48
N GLN A 1087 -19.33 -9.96 -25.44
CA GLN A 1087 -18.13 -10.31 -24.68
C GLN A 1087 -17.03 -10.91 -25.58
N VAL A 1088 -17.41 -11.79 -26.52
CA VAL A 1088 -16.51 -12.29 -27.56
C VAL A 1088 -15.94 -11.15 -28.40
N GLN A 1089 -16.78 -10.23 -28.89
CA GLN A 1089 -16.31 -9.12 -29.73
C GLN A 1089 -15.40 -8.13 -28.95
N GLU A 1090 -15.69 -7.87 -27.68
CA GLU A 1090 -14.89 -7.04 -26.77
C GLU A 1090 -13.54 -7.70 -26.45
N TRP A 1091 -13.50 -9.02 -26.22
CA TRP A 1091 -12.26 -9.77 -25.97
C TRP A 1091 -11.31 -9.69 -27.19
N PHE A 1092 -11.83 -9.99 -28.38
CA PHE A 1092 -11.05 -9.92 -29.62
C PHE A 1092 -10.54 -8.49 -29.89
N ALA A 1093 -11.39 -7.47 -29.71
CA ALA A 1093 -11.00 -6.07 -29.87
C ALA A 1093 -9.92 -5.65 -28.86
N LYS A 1094 -10.05 -6.03 -27.58
CA LYS A 1094 -9.05 -5.75 -26.52
C LYS A 1094 -7.70 -6.42 -26.78
N LYS A 1095 -7.69 -7.57 -27.46
CA LYS A 1095 -6.48 -8.30 -27.87
C LYS A 1095 -5.94 -7.89 -29.25
N GLY A 1096 -6.61 -6.98 -29.97
CA GLY A 1096 -6.21 -6.53 -31.30
C GLY A 1096 -6.48 -7.53 -32.44
N PHE A 1097 -7.28 -8.58 -32.19
CA PHE A 1097 -7.60 -9.60 -33.18
C PHE A 1097 -8.80 -9.22 -34.05
N PRO A 1098 -8.91 -9.76 -35.29
CA PRO A 1098 -10.08 -9.55 -36.15
C PRO A 1098 -11.39 -10.00 -35.47
N ILE A 1099 -12.40 -9.13 -35.47
CA ILE A 1099 -13.71 -9.40 -34.86
C ILE A 1099 -14.35 -10.64 -35.52
N PRO A 1100 -14.80 -11.65 -34.76
CA PRO A 1100 -15.37 -12.87 -35.33
C PRO A 1100 -16.61 -12.62 -36.21
N GLU A 1101 -16.62 -13.25 -37.39
CA GLU A 1101 -17.77 -13.25 -38.29
C GLU A 1101 -18.83 -14.24 -37.83
N TYR A 1102 -20.10 -13.85 -37.86
CA TYR A 1102 -21.24 -14.72 -37.55
C TYR A 1102 -22.12 -14.88 -38.80
N LYS A 1103 -22.42 -16.12 -39.17
CA LYS A 1103 -23.25 -16.48 -40.32
C LYS A 1103 -24.33 -17.46 -39.87
N ASP A 1104 -25.59 -17.16 -40.15
CA ASP A 1104 -26.69 -18.09 -39.89
C ASP A 1104 -26.63 -19.25 -40.90
N THR A 1105 -27.00 -20.46 -40.48
CA THR A 1105 -27.16 -21.61 -41.38
C THR A 1105 -28.64 -21.87 -41.69
N GLU A 1106 -28.91 -22.65 -42.74
CA GLU A 1106 -30.27 -22.89 -43.25
C GLU A 1106 -31.18 -23.60 -42.23
N GLU A 1107 -30.60 -24.36 -41.31
CA GLU A 1107 -31.29 -25.20 -40.31
C GLU A 1107 -31.56 -24.48 -38.97
N SER A 1108 -31.69 -23.16 -38.97
CA SER A 1108 -31.75 -22.29 -37.76
C SER A 1108 -30.52 -22.32 -36.87
N GLY A 1109 -29.41 -22.92 -37.34
CA GLY A 1109 -28.12 -22.91 -36.68
C GLY A 1109 -27.31 -21.63 -36.94
N ALA A 1110 -26.09 -21.61 -36.42
CA ALA A 1110 -25.13 -20.53 -36.60
C ALA A 1110 -23.70 -21.08 -36.75
N LYS A 1111 -22.88 -20.32 -37.48
CA LYS A 1111 -21.44 -20.53 -37.63
C LYS A 1111 -20.72 -19.25 -37.21
N VAL A 1112 -19.73 -19.37 -36.33
CA VAL A 1112 -18.78 -18.29 -36.04
C VAL A 1112 -17.43 -18.62 -36.66
N THR A 1113 -16.78 -17.65 -37.29
CA THR A 1113 -15.46 -17.78 -37.92
C THR A 1113 -14.52 -16.70 -37.35
N PHE A 1114 -13.32 -17.09 -36.92
CA PHE A 1114 -12.40 -16.19 -36.20
C PHE A 1114 -10.93 -16.45 -36.55
N SER A 1115 -10.03 -15.59 -36.09
CA SER A 1115 -8.59 -15.85 -36.08
C SER A 1115 -7.96 -15.21 -34.84
N ALA A 1116 -7.20 -15.98 -34.07
CA ALA A 1116 -6.62 -15.54 -32.79
C ALA A 1116 -5.44 -16.44 -32.39
N ASN A 1117 -4.51 -15.88 -31.63
CA ASN A 1117 -3.55 -16.66 -30.85
C ASN A 1117 -4.16 -16.90 -29.45
N ILE A 1118 -4.15 -18.15 -29.00
CA ILE A 1118 -4.70 -18.61 -27.72
C ILE A 1118 -3.59 -19.36 -26.98
N ASP A 1119 -3.20 -18.83 -25.82
CA ASP A 1119 -2.21 -19.48 -24.95
C ASP A 1119 -2.93 -20.40 -23.95
N CYS A 1120 -2.55 -21.68 -23.96
CA CYS A 1120 -3.04 -22.70 -23.04
C CYS A 1120 -1.95 -23.00 -22.00
N THR A 1121 -2.23 -22.76 -20.73
CA THR A 1121 -1.27 -22.89 -19.61
C THR A 1121 -2.00 -23.44 -18.39
N HIS A 1122 -1.38 -24.34 -17.64
CA HIS A 1122 -1.92 -24.83 -16.37
C HIS A 1122 -1.68 -23.82 -15.23
N THR A 1123 -2.54 -23.80 -14.21
CA THR A 1123 -2.51 -22.76 -13.16
C THR A 1123 -1.30 -22.85 -12.22
N ASP A 1124 -0.86 -24.06 -11.88
CA ASP A 1124 0.14 -24.28 -10.83
C ASP A 1124 1.41 -24.89 -11.44
N SER A 1125 2.59 -24.33 -11.16
CA SER A 1125 3.87 -24.88 -11.62
C SER A 1125 4.17 -26.25 -10.99
N GLN A 1126 4.69 -27.20 -11.78
CA GLN A 1126 4.79 -28.62 -11.39
C GLN A 1126 6.23 -29.07 -11.10
N PRO A 1127 6.44 -30.02 -10.18
CA PRO A 1127 7.79 -30.52 -9.83
C PRO A 1127 8.50 -31.29 -10.95
N SER A 1128 7.84 -31.60 -12.06
CA SER A 1128 8.49 -32.13 -13.27
C SER A 1128 7.79 -31.64 -14.54
N LEU A 1129 8.55 -31.53 -15.63
CA LEU A 1129 8.03 -31.28 -16.98
C LEU A 1129 6.95 -32.30 -17.39
N GLU A 1130 7.13 -33.58 -17.05
CA GLU A 1130 6.18 -34.64 -17.39
C GLU A 1130 4.79 -34.41 -16.77
N LEU A 1131 4.74 -33.84 -15.56
CA LEU A 1131 3.51 -33.49 -14.88
C LEU A 1131 2.95 -32.15 -15.35
N ALA A 1132 3.81 -31.18 -15.71
CA ALA A 1132 3.41 -29.96 -16.40
C ALA A 1132 2.72 -30.27 -17.74
N GLU A 1133 3.24 -31.23 -18.52
CA GLU A 1133 2.61 -31.69 -19.77
C GLU A 1133 1.25 -32.37 -19.56
N GLU A 1134 1.11 -33.22 -18.53
CA GLU A 1134 -0.20 -33.84 -18.23
C GLU A 1134 -1.22 -32.80 -17.73
N LYS A 1135 -0.79 -31.79 -16.95
CA LYS A 1135 -1.66 -30.68 -16.51
C LYS A 1135 -2.05 -29.76 -17.67
N LEU A 1136 -1.11 -29.44 -18.56
CA LEU A 1136 -1.36 -28.72 -19.81
C LEU A 1136 -2.33 -29.50 -20.72
N LYS A 1137 -2.22 -30.82 -20.77
CA LYS A 1137 -3.13 -31.72 -21.50
C LYS A 1137 -4.54 -31.74 -20.89
N GLU A 1138 -4.68 -31.75 -19.57
CA GLU A 1138 -5.99 -31.63 -18.90
C GLU A 1138 -6.68 -30.31 -19.24
N GLU A 1139 -5.97 -29.17 -19.14
CA GLU A 1139 -6.49 -27.85 -19.51
C GLU A 1139 -6.83 -27.75 -21.01
N LEU A 1140 -5.96 -28.27 -21.87
CA LEU A 1140 -6.17 -28.33 -23.32
C LEU A 1140 -7.45 -29.10 -23.67
N LEU A 1141 -7.66 -30.28 -23.07
CA LEU A 1141 -8.91 -31.05 -23.24
C LEU A 1141 -10.13 -30.28 -22.68
N GLY A 1142 -9.95 -29.56 -21.57
CA GLY A 1142 -10.94 -28.67 -20.96
C GLY A 1142 -11.41 -27.54 -21.87
N ARG A 1143 -10.53 -27.01 -22.74
CA ARG A 1143 -10.85 -26.00 -23.76
C ARG A 1143 -11.37 -26.61 -25.07
N ILE A 1144 -10.72 -27.67 -25.57
CA ILE A 1144 -11.08 -28.31 -26.86
C ILE A 1144 -12.51 -28.86 -26.85
N ARG A 1145 -13.00 -29.41 -25.73
CA ARG A 1145 -14.37 -29.96 -25.62
C ARG A 1145 -15.49 -29.00 -26.09
N TYR A 1146 -15.23 -27.69 -26.07
CA TYR A 1146 -16.18 -26.68 -26.53
C TYR A 1146 -16.29 -26.59 -28.06
N ILE A 1147 -15.31 -27.06 -28.83
CA ILE A 1147 -15.36 -26.99 -30.31
C ILE A 1147 -15.69 -28.32 -31.01
N VAL A 1148 -15.57 -29.46 -30.31
CA VAL A 1148 -16.01 -30.78 -30.81
C VAL A 1148 -17.53 -30.84 -31.04
N GLU A 1149 -18.01 -31.74 -31.89
CA GLU A 1149 -19.43 -32.06 -32.14
C GLU A 1149 -19.81 -33.41 -31.52
N ASP A 1150 -21.09 -33.61 -31.16
CA ASP A 1150 -21.53 -34.71 -30.26
C ASP A 1150 -21.28 -36.13 -30.82
N ASP A 1151 -21.14 -36.28 -32.14
CA ASP A 1151 -21.01 -37.57 -32.82
C ASP A 1151 -19.70 -38.34 -32.51
N LEU A 1152 -18.76 -37.71 -31.78
CA LEU A 1152 -17.56 -38.38 -31.27
C LEU A 1152 -17.73 -39.05 -29.89
N GLU A 1153 -18.84 -38.82 -29.18
CA GLU A 1153 -19.12 -39.50 -27.88
C GLU A 1153 -19.80 -40.87 -28.05
N GLN A 1154 -20.27 -41.24 -29.25
CA GLN A 1154 -20.86 -42.55 -29.55
C GLN A 1154 -19.88 -43.43 -30.36
N GLY A 1155 -18.94 -44.07 -29.67
CA GLY A 1155 -17.86 -44.82 -30.31
C GLY A 1155 -18.28 -46.14 -30.99
N LEU A 1156 -17.95 -46.26 -32.28
CA LEU A 1156 -17.64 -47.50 -33.01
C LEU A 1156 -16.62 -47.16 -34.14
N PRO A 1157 -15.82 -48.13 -34.64
CA PRO A 1157 -14.51 -47.82 -35.25
C PRO A 1157 -14.53 -47.52 -36.76
N ARG A 1158 -13.47 -46.83 -37.19
CA ARG A 1158 -12.87 -46.87 -38.53
C ARG A 1158 -11.35 -46.84 -38.42
#